data_AF-A0A954QXJ5-F1
#
_entry.id   AF-A0A954QXJ5-F1
#
_cell.length_a   1.000
_cell.length_b   1.000
_cell.length_c   1.000
_cell.angle_alpha   90.00
_cell.angle_beta   90.00
_cell.angle_gamma   90.00
#
_symmetry.space_group_name_H-M   'P 1'
#
loop_
_entity.id
_entity.type
_entity.pdbx_description
1 polymer ?
#
loop_
_entity_poly.entity_id
_entity_poly.type
_entity_poly.pdbx_seq_one_letter_code
_entity_poly.pdbx_strand_id
1 'polypeptide(L)'
;RDYLIRAWNDDVPYNQLVREHLAGDLLASPRWNDELGIRESSLGLGHLRMVYHGYAPTDALDELVTFTDNQIDVISKAFLGVTVSCSRCHDHKFDPISQRDFYKLFGVLASCRPALITVDKPDVASRNQSRLAELKPRIREALADAWTQSATDFARQLTSQSDSEAWKARLEAAAKDDGHPLHAWAVLRGADDETLRRRWNELSTAWKSKQARANDTREKSAVAIEWDLTGEDYADWFAHGNGSANRPSRPGDFHVLPDGESIISNVYPAGVFTHLLTSKHNGVLNSPRFRVDADRLSVRVAGSGGARVRYVMQNYPRAIGLIYQSFIPQQETFRWQHWDMRYWKGDWAHIEIATAGDLPVEARGENDRSWFGIAEVVASSGEAPVDLGLPIFAVLSSSAEPSQPASTSLDSIAPDSSADLAKLYADTIRQAVADWRFGRINDAQAELLGYLVRERLLPNSLESVPAAQPLVAEYRRLESEIQFPTRSPGVLESSAIDQPLFVRGNHKQPADPVPRGFLEALGDQPFNTDASGRLELAEAIVAPDNPLASRVIVNRLWHHLWGRGIATTTDNFGRLGQQPTHPELLDFLAAKFVEDGWSLKRMLRFLVLSESFQATSDATAESLAGDPTNRWLARFPVRRLEAEAIRDSLLAVSGQLDETMFGPGVPGNSRRRSIYVNVRRNNLDPLLSAFDAPEPSSTRGVRDTTNVPAQSLTLLNDPFVLEQAKQWADAVSSEFEKTDEMNSARRIERMWLAAFGRSPTSDEIAACRAFLSEREERLTEVARQRERLTTEIAERREALRRITEPVHARIREQRGSQTRPAGPVDDAGNPLLPIARWEFDDDLRDSIGNLHGVAKGNARLEAGAIVLDGQSFVETAPLKQPLKTKTLEAWVRLDDLNQRGGGVMSVETIGGQTFDAIVFGEKDPRQWLAGSDFFNRTQSLGGTPVESPGNADIHVAIVYASDGRITAYQNG
;
A
#
# COMPACT_ATOMS: atom_id res chain seq x y z
N ARG A 1 7.68 -12.39 -5.87
CA ARG A 1 8.66 -12.53 -6.99
C ARG A 1 10.03 -12.96 -6.48
N ASP A 2 10.75 -12.15 -5.70
CA ASP A 2 12.14 -12.45 -5.31
C ASP A 2 12.29 -13.77 -4.54
N TYR A 3 11.32 -14.12 -3.69
CA TYR A 3 11.17 -15.43 -3.08
C TYR A 3 11.23 -16.59 -4.10
N LEU A 4 10.48 -16.51 -5.20
CA LEU A 4 10.46 -17.54 -6.25
C LEU A 4 11.81 -17.61 -6.98
N ILE A 5 12.45 -16.46 -7.21
CA ILE A 5 13.77 -16.41 -7.85
C ILE A 5 14.82 -17.09 -6.95
N ARG A 6 14.83 -16.79 -5.65
CA ARG A 6 15.72 -17.46 -4.68
C ARG A 6 15.42 -18.94 -4.58
N ALA A 7 14.16 -19.32 -4.43
CA ALA A 7 13.74 -20.71 -4.39
C ALA A 7 14.21 -21.50 -5.63
N TRP A 8 14.08 -20.91 -6.82
CA TRP A 8 14.60 -21.50 -8.05
C TRP A 8 16.13 -21.60 -8.05
N ASN A 9 16.82 -20.53 -7.65
CA ASN A 9 18.28 -20.51 -7.61
C ASN A 9 18.84 -21.52 -6.61
N ASP A 10 18.17 -21.73 -5.49
CA ASP A 10 18.54 -22.69 -4.44
C ASP A 10 18.07 -24.11 -4.74
N ASP A 11 17.30 -24.32 -5.82
CA ASP A 11 16.68 -25.59 -6.19
C ASP A 11 15.84 -26.20 -5.06
N VAL A 12 15.02 -25.35 -4.41
CA VAL A 12 14.10 -25.78 -3.35
C VAL A 12 13.19 -26.89 -3.90
N PRO A 13 13.08 -28.05 -3.22
CA PRO A 13 12.21 -29.13 -3.65
C PRO A 13 10.79 -28.66 -3.92
N TYR A 14 10.18 -29.10 -5.02
CA TYR A 14 8.85 -28.60 -5.41
C TYR A 14 7.77 -28.94 -4.38
N ASN A 15 7.84 -30.10 -3.72
CA ASN A 15 6.93 -30.43 -2.63
C ASN A 15 7.07 -29.46 -1.42
N GLN A 16 8.29 -29.01 -1.13
CA GLN A 16 8.53 -27.96 -0.15
C GLN A 16 7.93 -26.62 -0.63
N LEU A 17 8.07 -26.27 -1.91
CA LEU A 17 7.43 -25.06 -2.44
C LEU A 17 5.91 -25.10 -2.32
N VAL A 18 5.26 -26.24 -2.58
CA VAL A 18 3.81 -26.39 -2.37
C VAL A 18 3.44 -26.12 -0.91
N ARG A 19 4.19 -26.71 0.04
CA ARG A 19 4.02 -26.46 1.48
C ARG A 19 4.19 -25.00 1.85
N GLU A 20 5.22 -24.33 1.32
CA GLU A 20 5.47 -22.92 1.58
C GLU A 20 4.33 -22.02 1.05
N HIS A 21 3.75 -22.34 -0.11
CA HIS A 21 2.64 -21.57 -0.69
C HIS A 21 1.32 -21.69 0.08
N LEU A 22 1.10 -22.80 0.79
CA LEU A 22 -0.17 -23.06 1.48
C LEU A 22 -0.07 -22.89 2.99
N ALA A 23 1.07 -23.24 3.59
CA ALA A 23 1.24 -23.37 5.04
C ALA A 23 2.67 -22.99 5.50
N GLY A 24 3.38 -22.12 4.77
CA GLY A 24 4.77 -21.75 5.06
C GLY A 24 5.02 -21.20 6.47
N ASP A 25 4.02 -20.54 7.05
CA ASP A 25 3.98 -20.04 8.42
C ASP A 25 3.74 -21.13 9.48
N LEU A 26 3.19 -22.28 9.09
CA LEU A 26 2.86 -23.40 9.97
C LEU A 26 3.90 -24.54 9.93
N LEU A 27 4.89 -24.46 9.05
CA LEU A 27 5.91 -25.50 8.94
C LEU A 27 6.75 -25.58 10.22
N ALA A 28 6.87 -26.79 10.78
CA ALA A 28 7.71 -27.08 11.93
C ALA A 28 9.21 -26.84 11.64
N SER A 29 9.63 -27.01 10.38
CA SER A 29 11.00 -26.75 9.92
C SER A 29 10.97 -25.81 8.72
N PRO A 30 10.77 -24.49 8.95
CA PRO A 30 10.75 -23.53 7.87
C PRO A 30 12.18 -23.24 7.37
N ARG A 31 12.25 -22.78 6.13
CA ARG A 31 13.48 -22.29 5.51
C ARG A 31 13.73 -20.85 5.95
N TRP A 32 14.96 -20.59 6.38
CA TRP A 32 15.43 -19.29 6.82
C TRP A 32 16.38 -18.70 5.79
N ASN A 33 16.37 -17.37 5.69
CA ASN A 33 17.36 -16.61 4.96
C ASN A 33 18.16 -15.79 5.98
N ASP A 34 19.36 -16.26 6.31
CA ASP A 34 20.20 -15.65 7.34
C ASP A 34 20.76 -14.28 6.92
N GLU A 35 20.98 -14.07 5.61
CA GLU A 35 21.46 -12.78 5.09
C GLU A 35 20.41 -11.67 5.24
N LEU A 36 19.15 -12.00 4.94
CA LEU A 36 18.03 -11.08 5.09
C LEU A 36 17.44 -11.07 6.51
N GLY A 37 17.76 -12.06 7.34
CA GLY A 37 17.18 -12.22 8.67
C GLY A 37 15.69 -12.56 8.65
N ILE A 38 15.21 -13.32 7.65
CA ILE A 38 13.78 -13.61 7.46
C ILE A 38 13.43 -15.10 7.34
N ARG A 39 12.19 -15.45 7.66
CA ARG A 39 11.52 -16.73 7.43
C ARG A 39 11.04 -16.82 5.98
N GLU A 40 11.89 -17.33 5.12
CA GLU A 40 11.66 -17.41 3.68
C GLU A 40 10.39 -18.22 3.33
N SER A 41 10.13 -19.32 4.05
CA SER A 41 8.93 -20.16 3.82
C SER A 41 7.61 -19.39 3.95
N SER A 42 7.53 -18.40 4.83
CA SER A 42 6.30 -17.62 5.03
C SER A 42 5.96 -16.72 3.83
N LEU A 43 6.95 -16.39 2.99
CA LEU A 43 6.74 -15.55 1.80
C LEU A 43 5.88 -16.26 0.73
N GLY A 44 5.82 -17.59 0.76
CA GLY A 44 4.99 -18.37 -0.15
C GLY A 44 3.52 -17.99 -0.07
N LEU A 45 3.02 -17.61 1.11
CA LEU A 45 1.60 -17.28 1.37
C LEU A 45 1.11 -16.04 0.62
N GLY A 46 2.00 -15.22 0.07
CA GLY A 46 1.62 -13.99 -0.64
C GLY A 46 0.70 -14.23 -1.84
N HIS A 47 0.71 -15.43 -2.44
CA HIS A 47 -0.20 -15.77 -3.55
C HIS A 47 -1.66 -15.84 -3.10
N LEU A 48 -1.95 -16.24 -1.86
CA LEU A 48 -3.31 -16.27 -1.30
C LEU A 48 -3.93 -14.86 -1.21
N ARG A 49 -3.09 -13.82 -1.30
CA ARG A 49 -3.49 -12.41 -1.33
C ARG A 49 -3.61 -11.85 -2.75
N MET A 50 -3.29 -12.61 -3.79
CA MET A 50 -3.42 -12.21 -5.21
C MET A 50 -4.83 -12.48 -5.75
N VAL A 51 -5.86 -12.10 -4.98
CA VAL A 51 -7.27 -12.21 -5.36
C VAL A 51 -7.86 -10.86 -5.72
N TYR A 52 -8.95 -10.87 -6.48
CA TYR A 52 -9.73 -9.66 -6.74
C TYR A 52 -10.43 -9.21 -5.47
N HIS A 53 -10.45 -7.91 -5.19
CA HIS A 53 -11.26 -7.32 -4.13
C HIS A 53 -12.09 -6.18 -4.73
N GLY A 54 -13.40 -6.28 -4.58
CA GLY A 54 -14.36 -5.22 -4.82
C GLY A 54 -14.13 -4.02 -3.91
N TYR A 55 -14.66 -2.88 -4.34
CA TYR A 55 -14.54 -1.61 -3.63
C TYR A 55 -15.84 -1.36 -2.84
N ALA A 56 -15.83 -1.75 -1.56
CA ALA A 56 -16.98 -1.66 -0.63
C ALA A 56 -18.22 -2.47 -1.06
N PRO A 57 -18.16 -3.82 -1.04
CA PRO A 57 -19.27 -4.67 -1.43
C PRO A 57 -20.45 -4.50 -0.47
N THR A 58 -21.68 -4.51 -0.98
CA THR A 58 -22.88 -4.49 -0.13
C THR A 58 -23.22 -5.86 0.46
N ASP A 59 -22.67 -6.93 -0.10
CA ASP A 59 -22.83 -8.32 0.35
C ASP A 59 -21.43 -8.90 0.63
N ALA A 60 -21.00 -8.82 1.88
CA ALA A 60 -19.65 -9.26 2.29
C ALA A 60 -19.46 -10.78 2.12
N LEU A 61 -20.54 -11.57 2.19
CA LEU A 61 -20.47 -13.02 2.04
C LEU A 61 -20.28 -13.42 0.57
N ASP A 62 -21.01 -12.80 -0.36
CA ASP A 62 -20.78 -13.02 -1.81
C ASP A 62 -19.34 -12.71 -2.21
N GLU A 63 -18.80 -11.64 -1.62
CA GLU A 63 -17.43 -11.23 -1.80
C GLU A 63 -16.44 -12.29 -1.28
N LEU A 64 -16.62 -12.79 -0.05
CA LEU A 64 -15.81 -13.88 0.51
C LEU A 64 -15.87 -15.14 -0.37
N VAL A 65 -17.05 -15.47 -0.90
CA VAL A 65 -17.23 -16.61 -1.81
C VAL A 65 -16.40 -16.44 -3.08
N THR A 66 -16.46 -15.26 -3.69
CA THR A 66 -15.72 -14.96 -4.92
C THR A 66 -14.20 -15.06 -4.71
N PHE A 67 -13.70 -14.58 -3.56
CA PHE A 67 -12.27 -14.64 -3.25
C PHE A 67 -11.81 -16.07 -3.03
N THR A 68 -12.58 -16.83 -2.26
CA THR A 68 -12.26 -18.21 -1.91
C THR A 68 -12.34 -19.11 -3.14
N ASP A 69 -13.32 -18.90 -4.01
CA ASP A 69 -13.42 -19.58 -5.31
C ASP A 69 -12.18 -19.34 -6.17
N ASN A 70 -11.68 -18.09 -6.25
CA ASN A 70 -10.47 -17.79 -6.99
C ASN A 70 -9.22 -18.49 -6.40
N GLN A 71 -9.10 -18.54 -5.07
CA GLN A 71 -8.02 -19.28 -4.41
C GLN A 71 -8.10 -20.78 -4.73
N ILE A 72 -9.30 -21.37 -4.66
CA ILE A 72 -9.53 -22.78 -5.01
C ILE A 72 -9.17 -23.02 -6.48
N ASP A 73 -9.59 -22.15 -7.40
CA ASP A 73 -9.29 -22.24 -8.82
C ASP A 73 -7.78 -22.25 -9.08
N VAL A 74 -7.06 -21.30 -8.48
CA VAL A 74 -5.59 -21.17 -8.60
C VAL A 74 -4.91 -22.41 -8.04
N ILE A 75 -5.23 -22.82 -6.81
CA ILE A 75 -4.59 -23.96 -6.13
C ILE A 75 -4.84 -25.26 -6.89
N SER A 76 -6.09 -25.53 -7.27
CA SER A 76 -6.49 -26.76 -7.95
C SER A 76 -5.87 -26.86 -9.35
N LYS A 77 -5.85 -25.78 -10.13
CA LYS A 77 -5.15 -25.76 -11.43
C LYS A 77 -3.65 -25.83 -11.26
N ALA A 78 -3.08 -25.04 -10.34
CA ALA A 78 -1.64 -24.91 -10.19
C ALA A 78 -0.97 -26.20 -9.71
N PHE A 79 -1.55 -26.89 -8.74
CA PHE A 79 -0.90 -28.02 -8.09
C PHE A 79 -1.52 -29.38 -8.45
N LEU A 80 -2.78 -29.41 -8.86
CA LEU A 80 -3.48 -30.66 -9.17
C LEU A 80 -3.87 -30.78 -10.64
N GLY A 81 -3.79 -29.69 -11.41
CA GLY A 81 -4.17 -29.68 -12.82
C GLY A 81 -5.63 -30.07 -13.02
N VAL A 82 -6.53 -29.74 -12.09
CA VAL A 82 -7.98 -30.03 -12.18
C VAL A 82 -8.79 -28.76 -11.95
N THR A 83 -10.00 -28.72 -12.52
CA THR A 83 -10.91 -27.59 -12.39
C THR A 83 -11.96 -27.88 -11.33
N VAL A 84 -11.83 -27.26 -10.15
CA VAL A 84 -12.76 -27.48 -9.02
C VAL A 84 -13.86 -26.40 -8.96
N SER A 85 -13.64 -25.19 -9.47
CA SER A 85 -14.57 -24.07 -9.31
C SER A 85 -15.97 -24.29 -9.89
N CYS A 86 -16.11 -25.09 -10.96
CA CYS A 86 -17.44 -25.47 -11.47
C CYS A 86 -18.27 -26.24 -10.42
N SER A 87 -17.59 -26.96 -9.51
CA SER A 87 -18.23 -27.70 -8.43
C SER A 87 -18.87 -26.81 -7.37
N ARG A 88 -18.62 -25.49 -7.38
CA ARG A 88 -19.32 -24.54 -6.50
C ARG A 88 -20.83 -24.69 -6.54
N CYS A 89 -21.40 -24.88 -7.74
CA CYS A 89 -22.84 -24.85 -7.95
C CYS A 89 -23.48 -26.24 -8.11
N HIS A 90 -22.73 -27.24 -8.54
CA HIS A 90 -23.25 -28.59 -8.79
C HIS A 90 -22.08 -29.57 -8.86
N ASP A 91 -22.31 -30.87 -8.71
CA ASP A 91 -21.24 -31.85 -8.95
C ASP A 91 -20.63 -31.66 -10.34
N HIS A 92 -19.31 -31.77 -10.44
CA HIS A 92 -18.62 -31.56 -11.71
C HIS A 92 -19.15 -32.51 -12.78
N LYS A 93 -19.42 -31.98 -13.97
CA LYS A 93 -20.19 -32.71 -15.00
C LYS A 93 -19.49 -33.98 -15.50
N PHE A 94 -18.16 -34.00 -15.49
CA PHE A 94 -17.36 -35.06 -16.12
C PHE A 94 -16.40 -35.74 -15.16
N ASP A 95 -15.63 -34.95 -14.42
CA ASP A 95 -14.71 -35.40 -13.39
C ASP A 95 -15.41 -35.75 -12.06
N PRO A 96 -14.86 -36.71 -11.28
CA PRO A 96 -15.42 -37.13 -9.99
C PRO A 96 -15.07 -36.10 -8.90
N ILE A 97 -15.57 -34.88 -9.05
CA ILE A 97 -15.39 -33.77 -8.11
C ILE A 97 -16.78 -33.35 -7.67
N SER A 98 -17.17 -33.69 -6.45
CA SER A 98 -18.49 -33.37 -5.93
C SER A 98 -18.60 -31.88 -5.58
N GLN A 99 -19.82 -31.37 -5.43
CA GLN A 99 -20.02 -30.04 -4.86
C GLN A 99 -19.42 -29.97 -3.46
N ARG A 100 -19.46 -31.06 -2.69
CA ARG A 100 -18.88 -31.12 -1.34
C ARG A 100 -17.38 -30.90 -1.37
N ASP A 101 -16.65 -31.43 -2.35
CA ASP A 101 -15.20 -31.20 -2.51
C ASP A 101 -14.85 -29.70 -2.58
N PHE A 102 -15.65 -28.90 -3.30
CA PHE A 102 -15.44 -27.45 -3.32
C PHE A 102 -15.59 -26.84 -1.93
N TYR A 103 -16.62 -27.23 -1.17
CA TYR A 103 -16.88 -26.70 0.17
C TYR A 103 -15.91 -27.20 1.24
N LYS A 104 -15.32 -28.39 1.07
CA LYS A 104 -14.19 -28.89 1.88
C LYS A 104 -13.01 -27.92 1.80
N LEU A 105 -12.61 -27.54 0.58
CA LEU A 105 -11.53 -26.59 0.33
C LEU A 105 -11.92 -25.16 0.76
N PHE A 106 -13.18 -24.77 0.55
CA PHE A 106 -13.70 -23.48 0.99
C PHE A 106 -13.50 -23.30 2.50
N GLY A 107 -13.93 -24.28 3.30
CA GLY A 107 -13.79 -24.22 4.75
C GLY A 107 -12.35 -24.01 5.19
N VAL A 108 -11.38 -24.65 4.52
CA VAL A 108 -9.95 -24.48 4.81
C VAL A 108 -9.50 -23.03 4.61
N LEU A 109 -9.82 -22.45 3.44
CA LEU A 109 -9.33 -21.14 3.05
C LEU A 109 -10.09 -19.99 3.75
N ALA A 110 -11.40 -20.15 3.98
CA ALA A 110 -12.23 -19.16 4.69
C ALA A 110 -12.02 -19.13 6.22
N SER A 111 -11.31 -20.13 6.75
CA SER A 111 -10.81 -20.16 8.14
C SER A 111 -9.57 -19.29 8.36
N CYS A 112 -9.05 -18.65 7.30
CA CYS A 112 -7.88 -17.78 7.36
C CYS A 112 -8.27 -16.31 7.21
N ARG A 113 -7.54 -15.41 7.89
CA ARG A 113 -7.76 -13.96 7.79
C ARG A 113 -6.70 -13.33 6.89
N PRO A 114 -7.07 -12.48 5.92
CA PRO A 114 -6.10 -11.68 5.19
C PRO A 114 -5.24 -10.87 6.18
N ALA A 115 -3.91 -10.90 6.04
CA ALA A 115 -2.99 -10.15 6.90
C ALA A 115 -1.72 -9.66 6.18
N LEU A 116 -1.01 -8.72 6.80
CA LEU A 116 0.44 -8.62 6.65
C LEU A 116 1.08 -9.45 7.77
N ILE A 117 1.95 -10.40 7.40
CA ILE A 117 2.64 -11.25 8.36
C ILE A 117 4.06 -10.75 8.59
N THR A 118 4.55 -10.94 9.80
CA THR A 118 5.93 -10.64 10.17
C THR A 118 6.79 -11.82 9.77
N VAL A 119 7.86 -11.54 9.03
CA VAL A 119 8.75 -12.60 8.53
C VAL A 119 10.13 -12.55 9.17
N ASP A 120 10.38 -11.68 10.14
CA ASP A 120 11.68 -11.61 10.80
C ASP A 120 12.04 -12.90 11.52
N LYS A 121 13.34 -13.19 11.55
CA LYS A 121 13.90 -14.28 12.36
C LYS A 121 13.71 -13.97 13.85
N PRO A 122 13.47 -14.99 14.71
CA PRO A 122 13.17 -14.75 16.12
C PRO A 122 14.22 -13.92 16.88
N ASP A 123 15.51 -14.11 16.60
CA ASP A 123 16.62 -13.35 17.19
C ASP A 123 16.66 -11.88 16.73
N VAL A 124 16.29 -11.61 15.48
CA VAL A 124 16.11 -10.25 14.95
C VAL A 124 14.90 -9.59 15.61
N ALA A 125 13.74 -10.27 15.61
CA ALA A 125 12.49 -9.77 16.17
C ALA A 125 12.56 -9.55 17.69
N SER A 126 13.38 -10.33 18.40
CA SER A 126 13.54 -10.26 19.86
C SER A 126 14.79 -9.53 20.35
N ARG A 127 15.51 -8.87 19.43
CA ARG A 127 16.74 -8.15 19.75
C ARG A 127 16.54 -7.19 20.93
N ASN A 128 17.41 -7.28 21.92
CA ASN A 128 17.41 -6.47 23.14
C ASN A 128 16.14 -6.54 24.03
N GLN A 129 15.12 -7.33 23.70
CA GLN A 129 13.86 -7.36 24.46
C GLN A 129 14.06 -7.70 25.94
N SER A 130 14.86 -8.73 26.24
CA SER A 130 15.14 -9.14 27.63
C SER A 130 15.86 -8.04 28.42
N ARG A 131 16.82 -7.36 27.78
CA ARG A 131 17.58 -6.26 28.38
C ARG A 131 16.71 -5.04 28.65
N LEU A 132 15.80 -4.68 27.74
CA LEU A 132 14.83 -3.61 27.97
C LEU A 132 13.88 -3.97 29.13
N ALA A 133 13.42 -5.22 29.20
CA ALA A 133 12.55 -5.70 30.27
C ALA A 133 13.25 -5.63 31.65
N GLU A 134 14.55 -5.91 31.72
CA GLU A 134 15.36 -5.78 32.95
C GLU A 134 15.55 -4.32 33.41
N LEU A 135 15.62 -3.37 32.48
CA LEU A 135 15.80 -1.95 32.81
C LEU A 135 14.52 -1.30 33.35
N LYS A 136 13.34 -1.72 32.88
CA LYS A 136 12.05 -1.11 33.27
C LYS A 136 11.83 -1.11 34.79
N PRO A 137 11.98 -2.20 35.55
CA PRO A 137 11.82 -2.17 37.01
C PRO A 137 12.73 -1.16 37.71
N ARG A 138 13.97 -0.97 37.22
CA ARG A 138 14.92 -0.01 37.79
C ARG A 138 14.53 1.44 37.49
N ILE A 139 14.01 1.69 36.28
CA ILE A 139 13.44 3.00 35.90
C ILE A 139 12.20 3.30 36.74
N ARG A 140 11.32 2.31 36.95
CA ARG A 140 10.16 2.40 37.84
C ARG A 140 10.59 2.79 39.25
N GLU A 141 11.61 2.14 39.80
CA GLU A 141 12.11 2.41 41.14
C GLU A 141 12.61 3.86 41.27
N ALA A 142 13.42 4.33 40.33
CA ALA A 142 13.93 5.70 40.30
C ALA A 142 12.80 6.76 40.19
N LEU A 143 11.78 6.49 39.37
CA LEU A 143 10.59 7.34 39.27
C LEU A 143 9.80 7.33 40.58
N ALA A 144 9.56 6.16 41.17
CA ALA A 144 8.82 6.02 42.42
C ALA A 144 9.52 6.72 43.60
N ASP A 145 10.86 6.70 43.67
CA ASP A 145 11.63 7.47 44.66
C ASP A 145 11.36 8.98 44.53
N ALA A 146 11.48 9.52 43.31
CA ALA A 146 11.20 10.93 43.06
C ALA A 146 9.73 11.30 43.32
N TRP A 147 8.81 10.43 42.95
CA TRP A 147 7.37 10.63 43.14
C TRP A 147 6.97 10.56 44.61
N THR A 148 7.63 9.76 45.44
CA THR A 148 7.33 9.67 46.88
C THR A 148 7.55 11.01 47.58
N GLN A 149 8.64 11.71 47.23
CA GLN A 149 8.90 13.06 47.74
C GLN A 149 7.85 14.05 47.24
N SER A 150 7.56 14.05 45.93
CA SER A 150 6.56 14.95 45.33
C SER A 150 5.15 14.71 45.88
N ALA A 151 4.77 13.45 46.12
CA ALA A 151 3.49 13.07 46.70
C ALA A 151 3.34 13.58 48.13
N THR A 152 4.43 13.53 48.93
CA THR A 152 4.45 14.07 50.30
C THR A 152 4.23 15.58 50.30
N ASP A 153 4.78 16.29 49.32
CA ASP A 153 4.61 17.74 49.17
C ASP A 153 3.31 18.14 48.44
N PHE A 154 2.53 17.18 47.92
CA PHE A 154 1.34 17.45 47.09
C PHE A 154 0.24 18.20 47.85
N ALA A 155 0.05 17.91 49.14
CA ALA A 155 -0.89 18.66 49.97
C ALA A 155 -0.52 20.15 50.06
N ARG A 156 0.78 20.46 50.10
CA ARG A 156 1.28 21.83 50.06
C ARG A 156 1.02 22.46 48.69
N GLN A 157 1.23 21.73 47.60
CA GLN A 157 0.92 22.23 46.24
C GLN A 157 -0.56 22.60 46.10
N LEU A 158 -1.46 21.72 46.56
CA LEU A 158 -2.89 21.99 46.55
C LEU A 158 -3.26 23.21 47.38
N THR A 159 -2.71 23.36 48.58
CA THR A 159 -3.06 24.48 49.48
C THR A 159 -2.40 25.82 49.13
N SER A 160 -1.16 25.83 48.61
CA SER A 160 -0.39 27.06 48.39
C SER A 160 -0.28 27.50 46.93
N GLN A 161 -0.41 26.58 45.97
CA GLN A 161 -0.26 26.89 44.53
C GLN A 161 -1.59 26.94 43.78
N SER A 162 -2.71 26.59 44.44
CA SER A 162 -4.08 26.62 43.89
C SER A 162 -4.50 27.97 43.28
N ASP A 163 -3.82 29.06 43.63
CA ASP A 163 -4.07 30.42 43.15
C ASP A 163 -3.13 30.86 42.02
N SER A 164 -2.17 30.02 41.62
CA SER A 164 -1.38 30.27 40.41
C SER A 164 -2.23 30.08 39.15
N GLU A 165 -1.93 30.83 38.09
CA GLU A 165 -2.69 30.77 36.83
C GLU A 165 -2.74 29.36 36.22
N ALA A 166 -1.65 28.59 36.32
CA ALA A 166 -1.61 27.21 35.85
C ALA A 166 -2.55 26.27 36.62
N TRP A 167 -2.65 26.45 37.94
CA TRP A 167 -3.58 25.66 38.78
C TRP A 167 -5.03 26.13 38.64
N LYS A 168 -5.28 27.44 38.46
CA LYS A 168 -6.64 27.96 38.23
C LYS A 168 -7.28 27.32 37.00
N ALA A 169 -6.60 27.34 35.86
CA ALA A 169 -7.12 26.74 34.62
C ALA A 169 -7.42 25.24 34.78
N ARG A 170 -6.52 24.50 35.44
CA ARG A 170 -6.71 23.07 35.72
C ARG A 170 -7.92 22.81 36.61
N LEU A 171 -8.10 23.63 37.65
CA LEU A 171 -9.19 23.46 38.62
C LEU A 171 -10.53 23.93 38.05
N GLU A 172 -10.56 24.93 37.17
CA GLU A 172 -11.75 25.31 36.42
C GLU A 172 -12.23 24.19 35.48
N ALA A 173 -11.30 23.49 34.82
CA ALA A 173 -11.62 22.31 34.03
C ALA A 173 -12.13 21.17 34.92
N ALA A 174 -11.43 20.88 36.02
CA ALA A 174 -11.81 19.85 36.98
C ALA A 174 -13.19 20.09 37.62
N ALA A 175 -13.56 21.34 37.91
CA ALA A 175 -14.84 21.69 38.49
C ALA A 175 -16.04 21.38 37.58
N LYS A 176 -15.82 21.29 36.25
CA LYS A 176 -16.87 21.04 35.24
C LYS A 176 -17.08 19.57 34.92
N ASP A 177 -16.16 18.69 35.35
CA ASP A 177 -16.17 17.26 35.05
C ASP A 177 -16.18 16.46 36.36
N ASP A 178 -17.32 15.85 36.68
CA ASP A 178 -17.50 15.04 37.90
C ASP A 178 -16.69 13.74 37.88
N GLY A 179 -16.16 13.35 36.71
CA GLY A 179 -15.25 12.23 36.51
C GLY A 179 -13.77 12.62 36.60
N HIS A 180 -13.45 13.89 36.89
CA HIS A 180 -12.06 14.34 36.92
C HIS A 180 -11.37 14.02 38.27
N PRO A 181 -10.09 13.60 38.31
CA PRO A 181 -9.39 13.24 39.56
C PRO A 181 -9.38 14.35 40.61
N LEU A 182 -9.24 15.60 40.18
CA LEU A 182 -9.23 16.78 41.05
C LEU A 182 -10.61 17.43 41.28
N HIS A 183 -11.71 16.81 40.83
CA HIS A 183 -13.05 17.41 40.92
C HIS A 183 -13.42 17.78 42.36
N ALA A 184 -13.26 16.83 43.29
CA ALA A 184 -13.57 17.05 44.71
C ALA A 184 -12.74 18.20 45.30
N TRP A 185 -11.44 18.29 44.99
CA TRP A 185 -10.62 19.45 45.39
C TRP A 185 -11.16 20.76 44.81
N ALA A 186 -11.45 20.78 43.51
CA ALA A 186 -11.85 21.99 42.79
C ALA A 186 -13.13 22.63 43.35
N VAL A 187 -14.11 21.81 43.74
CA VAL A 187 -15.42 22.30 44.23
C VAL A 187 -15.51 22.46 45.75
N LEU A 188 -14.56 21.89 46.52
CA LEU A 188 -14.57 21.92 47.99
C LEU A 188 -13.52 22.83 48.63
N ARG A 189 -12.40 23.16 47.95
CA ARG A 189 -11.23 23.85 48.55
C ARG A 189 -11.50 25.15 49.32
N GLY A 190 -12.61 25.85 49.02
CA GLY A 190 -12.99 27.13 49.64
C GLY A 190 -14.26 27.08 50.50
N ALA A 191 -14.79 25.89 50.79
CA ALA A 191 -15.96 25.73 51.67
C ALA A 191 -15.55 25.77 53.16
N ASP A 192 -16.47 26.22 54.02
CA ASP A 192 -16.35 25.98 55.47
C ASP A 192 -16.51 24.50 55.82
N ASP A 193 -16.05 24.10 57.01
CA ASP A 193 -15.96 22.69 57.43
C ASP A 193 -17.32 21.94 57.36
N GLU A 194 -18.42 22.59 57.77
CA GLU A 194 -19.77 22.00 57.73
C GLU A 194 -20.24 21.80 56.28
N THR A 195 -20.03 22.81 55.43
CA THR A 195 -20.37 22.76 54.01
C THR A 195 -19.53 21.74 53.26
N LEU A 196 -18.24 21.62 53.59
CA LEU A 196 -17.31 20.66 53.00
C LEU A 196 -17.76 19.24 53.31
N ARG A 197 -18.05 18.92 54.59
CA ARG A 197 -18.51 17.59 55.00
C ARG A 197 -19.82 17.21 54.32
N ARG A 198 -20.80 18.12 54.24
CA ARG A 198 -22.07 17.90 53.54
C ARG A 198 -21.84 17.62 52.05
N ARG A 199 -21.09 18.48 51.36
CA ARG A 199 -20.84 18.34 49.91
C ARG A 199 -19.98 17.12 49.57
N TRP A 200 -19.03 16.74 50.43
CA TRP A 200 -18.29 15.48 50.27
C TRP A 200 -19.22 14.28 50.23
N ASN A 201 -20.17 14.21 51.18
CA ASN A 201 -21.16 13.12 51.23
C ASN A 201 -22.08 13.14 50.01
N GLU A 202 -22.48 14.31 49.52
CA GLU A 202 -23.25 14.47 48.28
C GLU A 202 -22.46 13.92 47.07
N LEU A 203 -21.19 14.30 46.91
CA LEU A 203 -20.33 13.84 45.82
C LEU A 203 -20.06 12.33 45.91
N SER A 204 -19.78 11.81 47.10
CA SER A 204 -19.57 10.37 47.32
C SER A 204 -20.82 9.56 46.99
N THR A 205 -22.00 10.05 47.40
CA THR A 205 -23.29 9.41 47.10
C THR A 205 -23.61 9.47 45.61
N ALA A 206 -23.32 10.60 44.95
CA ALA A 206 -23.46 10.75 43.50
C ALA A 206 -22.56 9.77 42.74
N TRP A 207 -21.29 9.60 43.16
CA TRP A 207 -20.37 8.60 42.60
C TRP A 207 -20.91 7.18 42.76
N LYS A 208 -21.29 6.78 44.00
CA LYS A 208 -21.87 5.45 44.28
C LYS A 208 -23.10 5.19 43.39
N SER A 209 -23.95 6.21 43.20
CA SER A 209 -25.15 6.12 42.35
C SER A 209 -24.80 6.02 40.86
N LYS A 210 -23.79 6.76 40.38
CA LYS A 210 -23.28 6.71 39.00
C LYS A 210 -22.71 5.33 38.68
N GLN A 211 -21.90 4.77 39.59
CA GLN A 211 -21.35 3.42 39.47
C GLN A 211 -22.46 2.35 39.50
N ALA A 212 -23.40 2.43 40.44
CA ALA A 212 -24.53 1.51 40.53
C ALA A 212 -25.40 1.56 39.26
N ARG A 213 -25.66 2.76 38.72
CA ARG A 213 -26.39 2.91 37.46
C ARG A 213 -25.65 2.28 36.28
N ALA A 214 -24.33 2.45 36.19
CA ALA A 214 -23.54 1.86 35.12
C ALA A 214 -23.56 0.33 35.18
N ASN A 215 -23.46 -0.25 36.38
CA ASN A 215 -23.59 -1.69 36.60
C ASN A 215 -25.00 -2.19 36.25
N ASP A 216 -26.04 -1.49 36.73
CA ASP A 216 -27.44 -1.80 36.43
C ASP A 216 -27.75 -1.71 34.92
N THR A 217 -27.19 -0.70 34.23
CA THR A 217 -27.26 -0.57 32.77
C THR A 217 -26.59 -1.77 32.08
N ARG A 218 -25.42 -2.22 32.57
CA ARG A 218 -24.71 -3.39 32.04
C ARG A 218 -25.51 -4.67 32.24
N GLU A 219 -26.05 -4.90 33.44
CA GLU A 219 -26.88 -6.07 33.79
C GLU A 219 -28.22 -6.13 33.04
N LYS A 220 -28.87 -4.98 32.82
CA LYS A 220 -30.15 -4.89 32.11
C LYS A 220 -30.01 -4.87 30.60
N SER A 221 -28.82 -4.62 30.08
CA SER A 221 -28.57 -4.67 28.64
C SER A 221 -28.60 -6.13 28.20
N ALA A 222 -29.33 -6.42 27.11
CA ALA A 222 -29.27 -7.72 26.47
C ALA A 222 -27.89 -7.89 25.82
N VAL A 223 -26.90 -8.27 26.62
CA VAL A 223 -25.51 -8.49 26.21
C VAL A 223 -25.43 -9.83 25.48
N ALA A 224 -25.07 -9.77 24.19
CA ALA A 224 -24.85 -10.95 23.38
C ALA A 224 -23.39 -11.43 23.47
N ILE A 225 -22.46 -10.49 23.66
CA ILE A 225 -21.02 -10.75 23.75
C ILE A 225 -20.41 -9.81 24.78
N GLU A 226 -19.55 -10.36 25.63
CA GLU A 226 -18.74 -9.62 26.58
C GLU A 226 -17.37 -10.29 26.64
N TRP A 227 -16.32 -9.53 26.31
CA TRP A 227 -14.94 -9.97 26.45
C TRP A 227 -14.17 -8.99 27.33
N ASP A 228 -13.65 -9.50 28.44
CA ASP A 228 -12.68 -8.81 29.29
C ASP A 228 -11.26 -9.25 28.91
N LEU A 229 -10.61 -8.43 28.09
CA LEU A 229 -9.25 -8.70 27.60
C LEU A 229 -8.18 -8.34 28.63
N THR A 230 -8.57 -7.95 29.85
CA THR A 230 -7.66 -7.86 30.98
C THR A 230 -7.50 -9.19 31.72
N GLY A 231 -8.42 -10.15 31.46
CA GLY A 231 -8.52 -11.44 32.13
C GLY A 231 -8.31 -12.65 31.22
N GLU A 232 -9.09 -13.71 31.47
CA GLU A 232 -8.94 -15.02 30.81
C GLU A 232 -9.42 -15.02 29.35
N ASP A 233 -10.37 -14.16 28.98
CA ASP A 233 -10.92 -14.10 27.61
C ASP A 233 -9.86 -13.77 26.55
N TYR A 234 -8.74 -13.17 26.95
CA TYR A 234 -7.61 -12.92 26.05
C TYR A 234 -7.07 -14.21 25.41
N ALA A 235 -7.11 -15.34 26.13
CA ALA A 235 -6.59 -16.62 25.64
C ALA A 235 -7.34 -17.14 24.41
N ASP A 236 -8.60 -16.74 24.22
CA ASP A 236 -9.43 -17.11 23.08
C ASP A 236 -9.18 -16.22 21.85
N TRP A 237 -8.44 -15.12 22.01
CA TRP A 237 -8.14 -14.19 20.92
C TRP A 237 -6.84 -14.55 20.20
N PHE A 238 -6.80 -14.20 18.91
CA PHE A 238 -5.68 -14.52 18.03
C PHE A 238 -4.73 -13.32 17.96
N ALA A 239 -3.58 -13.43 18.61
CA ALA A 239 -2.57 -12.39 18.64
C ALA A 239 -1.40 -12.73 17.70
N HIS A 240 -0.90 -11.73 16.97
CA HIS A 240 0.22 -11.88 16.05
C HIS A 240 1.12 -10.62 16.08
N GLY A 241 2.44 -10.81 15.98
CA GLY A 241 3.44 -9.75 16.09
C GLY A 241 4.19 -9.79 17.42
N ASN A 242 5.35 -9.14 17.49
CA ASN A 242 6.24 -9.19 18.66
C ASN A 242 5.89 -8.18 19.77
N GLY A 243 4.91 -7.30 19.52
CA GLY A 243 4.32 -6.38 20.51
C GLY A 243 3.13 -6.98 21.23
N SER A 244 2.51 -8.03 20.68
CA SER A 244 1.45 -8.76 21.34
C SER A 244 2.03 -9.68 22.43
N ALA A 245 1.81 -9.32 23.69
CA ALA A 245 2.24 -10.15 24.81
C ALA A 245 1.41 -11.44 24.89
N ASN A 246 2.01 -12.56 25.33
CA ASN A 246 1.29 -13.83 25.55
C ASN A 246 0.18 -13.77 26.62
N ARG A 247 0.04 -12.62 27.30
CA ARG A 247 -0.97 -12.34 28.32
C ARG A 247 -1.22 -10.82 28.38
N PRO A 248 -2.38 -10.38 28.89
CA PRO A 248 -2.64 -8.97 29.13
C PRO A 248 -1.59 -8.34 30.07
N SER A 249 -1.30 -7.06 29.88
CA SER A 249 -0.44 -6.30 30.79
C SER A 249 -1.14 -6.08 32.12
N ARG A 250 -0.35 -6.02 33.19
CA ARG A 250 -0.86 -5.73 34.53
C ARG A 250 -1.05 -4.22 34.72
N PRO A 251 -1.90 -3.79 35.66
CA PRO A 251 -1.97 -2.38 36.03
C PRO A 251 -0.57 -1.90 36.47
N GLY A 252 -0.19 -0.69 36.06
CA GLY A 252 1.10 -0.10 36.39
C GLY A 252 2.20 -0.32 35.37
N ASP A 253 1.96 -1.04 34.27
CA ASP A 253 2.93 -1.06 33.18
C ASP A 253 3.00 0.30 32.47
N PHE A 254 4.16 0.60 31.89
CA PHE A 254 4.46 1.90 31.30
C PHE A 254 5.39 1.74 30.09
N HIS A 255 5.40 2.74 29.22
CA HIS A 255 6.30 2.82 28.06
C HIS A 255 7.35 3.90 28.30
N VAL A 256 8.64 3.56 28.16
CA VAL A 256 9.73 4.53 28.21
C VAL A 256 9.84 5.19 26.84
N LEU A 257 9.77 6.52 26.81
CA LEU A 257 9.80 7.29 25.57
C LEU A 257 11.19 7.17 24.89
N PRO A 258 11.23 6.95 23.56
CA PRO A 258 12.48 6.70 22.84
C PRO A 258 13.40 7.93 22.76
N ASP A 259 12.83 9.13 22.95
CA ASP A 259 13.54 10.41 22.88
C ASP A 259 12.87 11.47 23.77
N GLY A 260 13.44 12.68 23.77
CA GLY A 260 12.92 13.84 24.50
C GLY A 260 13.26 13.85 26.00
N GLU A 261 12.83 14.93 26.67
CA GLU A 261 13.09 15.15 28.10
C GLU A 261 12.25 14.24 29.01
N SER A 262 11.02 13.90 28.58
CA SER A 262 10.12 13.06 29.37
C SER A 262 10.54 11.60 29.34
N ILE A 263 10.45 10.92 30.49
CA ILE A 263 10.87 9.53 30.65
C ILE A 263 9.76 8.58 30.18
N ILE A 264 8.53 8.79 30.65
CA ILE A 264 7.34 8.00 30.27
C ILE A 264 6.19 8.91 29.80
N SER A 265 5.24 8.39 29.02
CA SER A 265 4.01 9.14 28.68
C SER A 265 2.87 8.89 29.67
N ASN A 266 2.81 7.69 30.24
CA ASN A 266 1.68 7.22 31.01
C ASN A 266 2.05 6.04 31.92
N VAL A 267 1.21 5.80 32.94
CA VAL A 267 1.11 4.54 33.69
C VAL A 267 -0.24 3.94 33.31
N TYR A 268 -0.24 2.76 32.69
CA TYR A 268 -1.43 2.16 32.10
C TYR A 268 -2.17 1.26 33.09
N PRO A 269 -3.51 1.21 33.06
CA PRO A 269 -4.28 0.14 33.68
C PRO A 269 -4.04 -1.19 32.94
N ALA A 270 -4.64 -2.28 33.42
CA ALA A 270 -4.62 -3.57 32.75
C ALA A 270 -5.23 -3.47 31.35
N GLY A 271 -4.73 -4.31 30.44
CA GLY A 271 -5.18 -4.35 29.05
C GLY A 271 -4.15 -4.97 28.13
N VAL A 272 -4.46 -5.04 26.83
CA VAL A 272 -3.54 -5.56 25.83
C VAL A 272 -2.94 -4.40 25.06
N PHE A 273 -1.66 -4.13 25.27
CA PHE A 273 -0.92 -3.03 24.65
C PHE A 273 0.26 -3.52 23.83
N THR A 274 0.51 -2.91 22.67
CA THR A 274 1.61 -3.32 21.79
C THR A 274 2.95 -2.64 22.06
N HIS A 275 2.96 -1.47 22.70
CA HIS A 275 4.17 -0.61 22.80
C HIS A 275 4.90 -0.65 24.13
N LEU A 276 4.40 -1.37 25.15
CA LEU A 276 4.93 -1.23 26.51
C LEU A 276 6.43 -1.50 26.62
N LEU A 277 6.99 -2.36 25.77
CA LEU A 277 8.44 -2.60 25.69
C LEU A 277 9.16 -1.70 24.67
N THR A 278 8.51 -1.39 23.54
CA THR A 278 8.97 -0.41 22.55
C THR A 278 7.83 -0.17 21.57
N SER A 279 7.69 1.06 21.08
CA SER A 279 6.76 1.39 20.01
C SER A 279 7.20 0.94 18.62
N LYS A 280 8.36 0.29 18.45
CA LYS A 280 8.77 -0.35 17.18
C LYS A 280 8.15 -1.73 16.98
N HIS A 281 7.72 -2.37 18.06
CA HIS A 281 7.05 -3.67 17.96
C HIS A 281 5.67 -3.51 17.32
N ASN A 282 5.29 -4.49 16.52
CA ASN A 282 3.98 -4.54 15.89
C ASN A 282 3.00 -5.42 16.65
N GLY A 283 1.72 -5.27 16.34
CA GLY A 283 0.71 -6.20 16.81
C GLY A 283 -0.53 -6.20 15.93
N VAL A 284 -1.15 -7.37 15.84
CA VAL A 284 -2.50 -7.58 15.33
C VAL A 284 -3.21 -8.46 16.34
N LEU A 285 -4.37 -8.04 16.79
CA LEU A 285 -5.20 -8.79 17.70
C LEU A 285 -6.60 -8.96 17.12
N ASN A 286 -7.07 -10.20 17.13
CA ASN A 286 -8.21 -10.67 16.36
C ASN A 286 -9.16 -11.45 17.29
N SER A 287 -10.44 -11.06 17.37
CA SER A 287 -11.41 -11.81 18.19
C SER A 287 -11.76 -13.15 17.56
N PRO A 288 -12.30 -14.12 18.31
CA PRO A 288 -13.13 -15.18 17.74
C PRO A 288 -14.21 -14.63 16.81
N ARG A 289 -14.62 -15.44 15.83
CA ARG A 289 -15.74 -15.09 14.96
C ARG A 289 -17.05 -15.17 15.74
N PHE A 290 -17.93 -14.20 15.56
CA PHE A 290 -19.23 -14.14 16.25
C PHE A 290 -20.34 -13.74 15.29
N ARG A 291 -21.58 -14.12 15.64
CA ARG A 291 -22.76 -13.72 14.89
C ARG A 291 -23.26 -12.37 15.39
N VAL A 292 -23.56 -11.47 14.47
CA VAL A 292 -24.05 -10.14 14.79
C VAL A 292 -25.53 -10.20 15.13
N ASP A 293 -25.87 -10.40 16.40
CA ASP A 293 -27.27 -10.41 16.87
C ASP A 293 -27.65 -9.13 17.63
N ALA A 294 -26.65 -8.48 18.25
CA ALA A 294 -26.80 -7.23 18.98
C ALA A 294 -26.91 -6.00 18.06
N ASP A 295 -27.56 -4.95 18.56
CA ASP A 295 -27.75 -3.69 17.83
C ASP A 295 -26.50 -2.80 17.85
N ARG A 296 -25.64 -2.96 18.86
CA ARG A 296 -24.45 -2.13 19.07
C ARG A 296 -23.24 -2.98 19.43
N LEU A 297 -22.09 -2.62 18.87
CA LEU A 297 -20.77 -3.09 19.28
C LEU A 297 -20.02 -1.94 19.94
N SER A 298 -19.45 -2.18 21.11
CA SER A 298 -18.65 -1.21 21.88
C SER A 298 -17.29 -1.81 22.18
N VAL A 299 -16.22 -1.06 21.94
CA VAL A 299 -14.84 -1.50 22.17
C VAL A 299 -14.11 -0.42 22.96
N ARG A 300 -13.50 -0.79 24.08
CA ARG A 300 -12.75 0.11 24.96
C ARG A 300 -11.28 0.12 24.55
N VAL A 301 -10.85 1.20 23.91
CA VAL A 301 -9.55 1.27 23.20
C VAL A 301 -8.75 2.54 23.50
N ALA A 302 -7.44 2.42 23.36
CA ALA A 302 -6.45 3.48 23.39
C ALA A 302 -5.45 3.26 22.25
N GLY A 303 -4.62 4.25 21.93
CA GLY A 303 -3.63 4.10 20.86
C GLY A 303 -3.23 5.42 20.21
N SER A 304 -2.22 5.33 19.34
CA SER A 304 -1.66 6.46 18.61
C SER A 304 -0.94 5.99 17.33
N GLY A 305 -0.44 6.95 16.55
CA GLY A 305 0.39 6.71 15.37
C GLY A 305 -0.37 6.10 14.19
N GLY A 306 -1.71 6.10 14.19
CA GLY A 306 -2.52 5.56 13.11
C GLY A 306 -2.91 4.09 13.26
N ALA A 307 -2.64 3.48 14.42
CA ALA A 307 -3.21 2.18 14.78
C ALA A 307 -4.73 2.21 14.61
N ARG A 308 -5.34 1.07 14.30
CA ARG A 308 -6.75 1.04 13.88
C ARG A 308 -7.47 -0.15 14.48
N VAL A 309 -8.67 0.12 14.99
CA VAL A 309 -9.64 -0.90 15.42
C VAL A 309 -10.85 -0.90 14.50
N ARG A 310 -11.42 -2.07 14.22
CA ARG A 310 -12.56 -2.24 13.34
C ARG A 310 -13.32 -3.52 13.63
N TYR A 311 -14.59 -3.55 13.22
CA TYR A 311 -15.27 -4.79 12.93
C TYR A 311 -14.99 -5.21 11.48
N VAL A 312 -14.91 -6.51 11.24
CA VAL A 312 -14.63 -7.10 9.94
C VAL A 312 -15.73 -8.11 9.62
N MET A 313 -16.54 -7.80 8.61
CA MET A 313 -17.60 -8.70 8.13
C MET A 313 -17.02 -9.71 7.16
N GLN A 314 -17.25 -11.00 7.40
CA GLN A 314 -16.90 -12.08 6.46
C GLN A 314 -15.45 -12.01 5.93
N ASN A 315 -14.49 -11.64 6.79
CA ASN A 315 -13.07 -11.45 6.45
C ASN A 315 -12.77 -10.38 5.37
N TYR A 316 -13.71 -9.47 5.09
CA TYR A 316 -13.50 -8.40 4.12
C TYR A 316 -12.40 -7.42 4.58
N PRO A 317 -11.29 -7.27 3.84
CA PRO A 317 -10.07 -6.71 4.41
C PRO A 317 -10.03 -5.18 4.49
N ARG A 318 -10.98 -4.44 3.90
CA ARG A 318 -10.93 -2.95 3.83
C ARG A 318 -11.87 -2.29 4.83
N ALA A 319 -11.49 -1.10 5.30
CA ALA A 319 -12.36 -0.25 6.11
C ALA A 319 -12.70 1.03 5.32
N ILE A 320 -13.59 0.89 4.33
CA ILE A 320 -13.89 1.94 3.36
C ILE A 320 -15.39 2.05 3.09
N GLY A 321 -15.84 3.27 2.79
CA GLY A 321 -17.25 3.60 2.59
C GLY A 321 -18.01 3.85 3.90
N LEU A 322 -19.33 3.89 3.82
CA LEU A 322 -20.19 4.22 4.98
C LEU A 322 -20.48 3.01 5.89
N ILE A 323 -20.39 1.80 5.34
CA ILE A 323 -20.84 0.55 5.99
C ILE A 323 -19.70 -0.30 6.58
N TYR A 324 -18.45 -0.12 6.14
CA TYR A 324 -17.27 -0.78 6.72
C TYR A 324 -16.47 0.24 7.51
N GLN A 325 -16.80 0.36 8.79
CA GLN A 325 -16.25 1.41 9.65
C GLN A 325 -15.00 0.95 10.38
N SER A 326 -14.13 1.91 10.67
CA SER A 326 -12.99 1.73 11.56
C SER A 326 -12.80 2.97 12.41
N PHE A 327 -12.02 2.83 13.48
CA PHE A 327 -11.66 3.92 14.37
C PHE A 327 -10.14 3.95 14.57
N ILE A 328 -9.57 5.15 14.54
CA ILE A 328 -8.15 5.39 14.82
C ILE A 328 -8.08 6.03 16.20
N PRO A 329 -7.70 5.30 17.25
CA PRO A 329 -7.45 5.91 18.56
C PRO A 329 -6.31 6.94 18.47
N GLN A 330 -6.49 8.06 19.17
CA GLN A 330 -5.53 9.18 19.23
C GLN A 330 -5.31 9.63 20.68
N GLN A 331 -5.40 8.70 21.62
CA GLN A 331 -5.33 8.99 23.05
C GLN A 331 -4.59 7.91 23.83
N GLU A 332 -3.94 8.35 24.90
CA GLU A 332 -3.18 7.51 25.85
C GLU A 332 -4.06 6.77 26.87
N THR A 333 -5.36 7.08 26.90
CA THR A 333 -6.32 6.54 27.88
C THR A 333 -7.41 5.77 27.18
N PHE A 334 -7.92 4.74 27.85
CA PHE A 334 -9.03 3.96 27.34
C PHE A 334 -10.29 4.80 27.19
N ARG A 335 -10.93 4.68 26.02
CA ARG A 335 -12.23 5.28 25.71
C ARG A 335 -13.10 4.28 24.99
N TRP A 336 -14.40 4.32 25.28
CA TRP A 336 -15.36 3.53 24.53
C TRP A 336 -15.57 4.09 23.12
N GLN A 337 -15.41 3.23 22.12
CA GLN A 337 -15.84 3.45 20.75
C GLN A 337 -17.06 2.58 20.47
N HIS A 338 -18.10 3.17 19.87
CA HIS A 338 -19.36 2.47 19.59
C HIS A 338 -19.65 2.43 18.09
N TRP A 339 -20.25 1.33 17.64
CA TRP A 339 -20.76 1.15 16.28
C TRP A 339 -22.18 0.60 16.29
N ASP A 340 -22.98 1.07 15.35
CA ASP A 340 -24.31 0.53 15.04
C ASP A 340 -24.16 -0.70 14.17
N MET A 341 -24.68 -1.83 14.65
CA MET A 341 -24.55 -3.14 14.01
C MET A 341 -25.85 -3.62 13.37
N ARG A 342 -26.93 -2.82 13.42
CA ARG A 342 -28.26 -3.23 12.93
C ARG A 342 -28.28 -3.60 11.45
N TYR A 343 -27.45 -2.96 10.64
CA TYR A 343 -27.31 -3.26 9.22
C TYR A 343 -26.77 -4.68 8.97
N TRP A 344 -25.89 -5.16 9.86
CA TRP A 344 -25.16 -6.43 9.72
C TRP A 344 -25.82 -7.59 10.47
N LYS A 345 -27.08 -7.43 10.93
CA LYS A 345 -27.72 -8.46 11.75
C LYS A 345 -27.81 -9.81 11.02
N GLY A 346 -27.37 -10.86 11.71
CA GLY A 346 -27.36 -12.23 11.22
C GLY A 346 -26.08 -12.64 10.46
N ASP A 347 -25.21 -11.67 10.11
CA ASP A 347 -23.91 -11.93 9.50
C ASP A 347 -22.84 -12.36 10.51
N TRP A 348 -21.75 -12.92 9.99
CA TRP A 348 -20.57 -13.27 10.76
C TRP A 348 -19.52 -12.16 10.73
N ALA A 349 -19.00 -11.85 11.90
CA ALA A 349 -18.03 -10.79 12.12
C ALA A 349 -16.88 -11.25 13.00
N HIS A 350 -15.80 -10.48 12.98
CA HIS A 350 -14.79 -10.46 14.04
C HIS A 350 -14.32 -9.03 14.28
N ILE A 351 -13.60 -8.81 15.38
CA ILE A 351 -12.93 -7.54 15.67
C ILE A 351 -11.47 -7.70 15.34
N GLU A 352 -10.90 -6.70 14.68
CA GLU A 352 -9.48 -6.59 14.42
C GLU A 352 -8.98 -5.25 14.96
N ILE A 353 -7.89 -5.30 15.72
CA ILE A 353 -7.10 -4.13 16.10
C ILE A 353 -5.65 -4.37 15.70
N ALA A 354 -5.06 -3.42 14.98
CA ALA A 354 -3.73 -3.56 14.39
C ALA A 354 -2.92 -2.27 14.47
N THR A 355 -1.61 -2.40 14.58
CA THR A 355 -0.66 -1.32 14.29
C THR A 355 -0.76 -0.91 12.81
N ALA A 356 -0.46 0.34 12.50
CA ALA A 356 -0.77 0.97 11.21
C ALA A 356 -0.10 0.28 10.02
N GLY A 357 1.15 -0.17 10.20
CA GLY A 357 1.89 -0.94 9.20
C GLY A 357 1.42 -2.38 9.02
N ASP A 358 0.53 -2.89 9.86
CA ASP A 358 0.16 -4.30 9.96
C ASP A 358 -1.27 -4.60 9.49
N LEU A 359 -2.00 -3.56 9.09
CA LEU A 359 -3.30 -3.70 8.44
C LEU A 359 -3.17 -4.52 7.15
N PRO A 360 -4.10 -5.45 6.87
CA PRO A 360 -4.00 -6.33 5.70
C PRO A 360 -4.01 -5.61 4.36
N VAL A 361 -4.64 -4.44 4.32
CA VAL A 361 -4.70 -3.49 3.21
C VAL A 361 -4.73 -2.09 3.81
N GLU A 362 -4.35 -1.09 3.02
CA GLU A 362 -4.33 0.32 3.47
C GLU A 362 -3.33 0.58 4.62
N ALA A 363 -2.38 -0.34 4.82
CA ALA A 363 -1.24 -0.14 5.69
C ALA A 363 -0.51 1.15 5.32
N ARG A 364 -0.14 1.93 6.33
CA ARG A 364 0.63 3.17 6.19
C ARG A 364 1.90 3.01 7.00
N GLY A 365 3.00 3.63 6.53
CA GLY A 365 4.24 3.75 7.31
C GLY A 365 4.93 2.41 7.59
N GLU A 366 5.85 1.98 6.72
CA GLU A 366 6.64 0.77 6.98
C GLU A 366 7.48 0.87 8.28
N ASN A 367 7.82 2.10 8.68
CA ASN A 367 8.68 2.44 9.83
C ASN A 367 7.98 3.38 10.83
N ASP A 368 6.70 3.16 11.14
CA ASP A 368 5.99 3.97 12.13
C ASP A 368 6.01 3.36 13.54
N ARG A 369 5.84 4.24 14.54
CA ARG A 369 5.77 3.90 15.97
C ARG A 369 4.32 3.83 16.46
N SER A 370 3.42 3.30 15.63
CA SER A 370 2.01 3.16 15.98
C SER A 370 1.81 2.10 17.06
N TRP A 371 0.78 2.29 17.88
CA TRP A 371 0.46 1.36 18.94
C TRP A 371 -1.01 1.43 19.31
N PHE A 372 -1.51 0.33 19.88
CA PHE A 372 -2.86 0.28 20.43
C PHE A 372 -2.87 -0.32 21.83
N GLY A 373 -3.94 0.00 22.55
CA GLY A 373 -4.41 -0.68 23.75
C GLY A 373 -5.85 -1.11 23.55
N ILE A 374 -6.24 -2.29 24.05
CA ILE A 374 -7.64 -2.71 24.16
C ILE A 374 -7.88 -3.40 25.51
N ALA A 375 -9.00 -3.10 26.16
CA ALA A 375 -9.34 -3.65 27.47
C ALA A 375 -10.63 -4.48 27.45
N GLU A 376 -11.69 -3.97 26.82
CA GLU A 376 -13.01 -4.59 26.89
C GLU A 376 -13.74 -4.49 25.55
N VAL A 377 -14.59 -5.48 25.29
CA VAL A 377 -15.54 -5.49 24.17
C VAL A 377 -16.92 -5.90 24.67
N VAL A 378 -17.95 -5.17 24.27
CA VAL A 378 -19.34 -5.48 24.59
C VAL A 378 -20.21 -5.34 23.35
N ALA A 379 -20.94 -6.38 22.99
CA ALA A 379 -22.02 -6.31 22.01
C ALA A 379 -23.38 -6.45 22.71
N SER A 380 -24.24 -5.44 22.60
CA SER A 380 -25.53 -5.41 23.30
C SER A 380 -26.59 -4.63 22.52
N SER A 381 -27.87 -4.91 22.78
CA SER A 381 -29.01 -4.12 22.24
C SER A 381 -29.56 -3.07 23.23
N GLY A 382 -28.89 -2.88 24.38
CA GLY A 382 -29.27 -1.92 25.42
C GLY A 382 -28.62 -0.54 25.31
N GLU A 383 -28.54 0.17 26.44
CA GLU A 383 -27.75 1.40 26.54
C GLU A 383 -26.25 1.09 26.39
N ALA A 384 -25.48 2.03 25.85
CA ALA A 384 -24.06 1.83 25.63
C ALA A 384 -23.29 1.92 26.97
N PRO A 385 -22.22 1.13 27.15
CA PRO A 385 -21.26 1.38 28.22
C PRO A 385 -20.75 2.83 28.15
N VAL A 386 -20.55 3.46 29.31
CA VAL A 386 -20.07 4.84 29.41
C VAL A 386 -18.77 4.91 30.18
N ASP A 387 -17.91 5.87 29.83
CA ASP A 387 -16.74 6.19 30.65
C ASP A 387 -17.20 6.86 31.96
N LEU A 388 -16.92 6.24 33.11
CA LEU A 388 -17.28 6.81 34.42
C LEU A 388 -16.36 7.95 34.86
N GLY A 389 -15.21 8.08 34.20
CA GLY A 389 -14.11 8.94 34.62
C GLY A 389 -13.31 8.31 35.77
N LEU A 390 -12.39 9.09 36.31
CA LEU A 390 -11.55 8.74 37.44
C LEU A 390 -11.65 9.80 38.54
N PRO A 391 -12.83 10.00 39.17
CA PRO A 391 -12.90 10.86 40.34
C PRO A 391 -12.06 10.24 41.47
N ILE A 392 -11.60 11.05 42.43
CA ILE A 392 -10.81 10.55 43.57
C ILE A 392 -11.52 9.41 44.32
N PHE A 393 -12.85 9.42 44.34
CA PHE A 393 -13.66 8.35 44.91
C PHE A 393 -13.45 6.99 44.24
N ALA A 394 -13.18 6.94 42.92
CA ALA A 394 -12.87 5.70 42.21
C ALA A 394 -11.58 5.06 42.74
N VAL A 395 -10.59 5.87 43.12
CA VAL A 395 -9.32 5.41 43.69
C VAL A 395 -9.47 5.04 45.16
N LEU A 396 -10.23 5.83 45.93
CA LEU A 396 -10.46 5.57 47.35
C LEU A 396 -11.34 4.34 47.62
N SER A 397 -12.21 3.99 46.67
CA SER A 397 -13.07 2.80 46.75
C SER A 397 -12.49 1.58 46.04
N SER A 398 -11.33 1.68 45.38
CA SER A 398 -10.68 0.53 44.76
C SER A 398 -9.85 -0.25 45.79
N SER A 399 -10.00 -1.58 45.78
CA SER A 399 -9.15 -2.49 46.56
C SER A 399 -7.87 -2.81 45.78
N ALA A 400 -6.74 -3.01 46.48
CA ALA A 400 -5.53 -3.56 45.88
C ALA A 400 -5.61 -5.08 45.68
N GLU A 401 -6.53 -5.77 46.36
CA GLU A 401 -6.80 -7.20 46.18
C GLU A 401 -8.20 -7.43 45.58
N PRO A 402 -8.34 -8.10 44.42
CA PRO A 402 -9.63 -8.33 43.74
C PRO A 402 -10.67 -9.09 44.58
N SER A 403 -10.22 -9.89 45.55
CA SER A 403 -11.05 -10.75 46.40
C SER A 403 -11.46 -10.10 47.73
N GLN A 404 -10.96 -8.90 48.05
CA GLN A 404 -11.33 -8.18 49.27
C GLN A 404 -12.32 -7.05 48.93
N PRO A 405 -13.48 -6.97 49.60
CA PRO A 405 -14.32 -5.78 49.50
C PRO A 405 -13.52 -4.58 49.98
N ALA A 406 -13.73 -3.42 49.35
CA ALA A 406 -13.11 -2.16 49.78
C ALA A 406 -13.29 -2.00 51.30
N SER A 407 -12.21 -2.20 52.06
CA SER A 407 -12.31 -2.33 53.53
C SER A 407 -12.69 -1.02 54.23
N THR A 408 -12.70 0.08 53.48
CA THR A 408 -12.91 1.43 53.99
C THR A 408 -14.15 2.05 53.33
N SER A 409 -15.20 2.31 54.12
CA SER A 409 -16.35 3.07 53.64
C SER A 409 -15.92 4.51 53.29
N LEU A 410 -16.31 5.03 52.13
CA LEU A 410 -16.07 6.44 51.75
C LEU A 410 -16.58 7.44 52.81
N ASP A 411 -17.56 7.02 53.62
CA ASP A 411 -18.14 7.84 54.69
C ASP A 411 -17.21 7.93 55.92
N SER A 412 -16.32 6.93 56.11
CA SER A 412 -15.34 6.87 57.20
C SER A 412 -14.05 7.64 56.94
N ILE A 413 -13.81 8.06 55.69
CA ILE A 413 -12.62 8.83 55.26
C ILE A 413 -12.96 10.26 54.84
N ALA A 414 -14.18 10.72 55.15
CA ALA A 414 -14.61 12.06 54.82
C ALA A 414 -13.74 13.10 55.55
N PRO A 415 -13.13 14.05 54.83
CA PRO A 415 -12.28 15.08 55.42
C PRO A 415 -13.10 16.08 56.23
N ASP A 416 -12.53 16.56 57.34
CA ASP A 416 -13.15 17.56 58.22
C ASP A 416 -12.85 19.00 57.78
N SER A 417 -11.77 19.21 57.02
CA SER A 417 -11.34 20.52 56.54
C SER A 417 -10.71 20.44 55.15
N SER A 418 -10.51 21.59 54.48
CA SER A 418 -9.76 21.65 53.22
C SER A 418 -8.31 21.17 53.39
N ALA A 419 -7.70 21.34 54.57
CA ALA A 419 -6.36 20.82 54.85
C ALA A 419 -6.36 19.28 54.90
N ASP A 420 -7.39 18.68 55.51
CA ASP A 420 -7.56 17.22 55.54
C ASP A 420 -7.85 16.64 54.16
N LEU A 421 -8.61 17.36 53.32
CA LEU A 421 -8.83 16.96 51.92
C LEU A 421 -7.53 16.99 51.12
N ALA A 422 -6.70 18.03 51.26
CA ALA A 422 -5.40 18.10 50.60
C ALA A 422 -4.47 16.96 51.06
N LYS A 423 -4.50 16.64 52.36
CA LYS A 423 -3.76 15.51 52.93
C LYS A 423 -4.26 14.18 52.40
N LEU A 424 -5.58 13.98 52.27
CA LEU A 424 -6.18 12.77 51.70
C LEU A 424 -5.69 12.52 50.27
N TYR A 425 -5.64 13.57 49.43
CA TYR A 425 -5.05 13.46 48.09
C TYR A 425 -3.57 13.05 48.13
N ALA A 426 -2.76 13.71 48.97
CA ALA A 426 -1.35 13.40 49.11
C ALA A 426 -1.10 11.96 49.59
N ASP A 427 -1.85 11.50 50.61
CA ASP A 427 -1.77 10.14 51.14
C ASP A 427 -2.20 9.10 50.10
N THR A 428 -3.25 9.39 49.32
CA THR A 428 -3.74 8.52 48.22
C THR A 428 -2.69 8.38 47.12
N ILE A 429 -2.08 9.49 46.70
CA ILE A 429 -1.03 9.47 45.67
C ILE A 429 0.21 8.74 46.19
N ARG A 430 0.63 9.00 47.44
CA ARG A 430 1.76 8.30 48.07
C ARG A 430 1.52 6.79 48.12
N GLN A 431 0.32 6.37 48.47
CA GLN A 431 -0.06 4.95 48.48
C GLN A 431 -0.01 4.36 47.06
N ALA A 432 -0.58 5.04 46.06
CA ALA A 432 -0.50 4.60 44.67
C ALA A 432 0.96 4.48 44.16
N VAL A 433 1.83 5.43 44.51
CA VAL A 433 3.28 5.37 44.19
C VAL A 433 3.95 4.18 44.86
N ALA A 434 3.66 3.92 46.13
CA ALA A 434 4.20 2.77 46.86
C ALA A 434 3.72 1.45 46.24
N ASP A 435 2.44 1.33 45.92
CA ASP A 435 1.89 0.14 45.28
C ASP A 435 2.43 -0.05 43.87
N TRP A 436 2.65 1.03 43.12
CA TRP A 436 3.32 0.97 41.82
C TRP A 436 4.74 0.42 41.94
N ARG A 437 5.54 0.96 42.87
CA ARG A 437 6.93 0.54 43.12
C ARG A 437 7.02 -0.97 43.32
N PHE A 438 6.12 -1.53 44.13
CA PHE A 438 6.12 -2.94 44.49
C PHE A 438 5.25 -3.82 43.58
N GLY A 439 4.68 -3.27 42.50
CA GLY A 439 3.86 -4.02 41.55
C GLY A 439 2.53 -4.53 42.10
N ARG A 440 1.94 -3.82 43.06
CA ARG A 440 0.65 -4.11 43.72
C ARG A 440 -0.45 -3.09 43.37
N ILE A 441 -0.18 -2.23 42.39
CA ILE A 441 -1.09 -1.17 41.98
C ILE A 441 -2.34 -1.75 41.28
N ASN A 442 -3.49 -1.12 41.49
CA ASN A 442 -4.73 -1.42 40.75
C ASN A 442 -5.00 -0.43 39.61
N ASP A 443 -6.04 -0.67 38.80
CA ASP A 443 -6.35 0.15 37.63
C ASP A 443 -6.63 1.62 37.97
N ALA A 444 -7.43 1.89 39.00
CA ALA A 444 -7.76 3.26 39.39
C ALA A 444 -6.52 4.03 39.87
N GLN A 445 -5.64 3.37 40.63
CA GLN A 445 -4.35 3.95 41.03
C GLN A 445 -3.44 4.17 39.81
N ALA A 446 -3.38 3.23 38.86
CA ALA A 446 -2.58 3.36 37.64
C ALA A 446 -3.03 4.54 36.78
N GLU A 447 -4.34 4.67 36.55
CA GLU A 447 -4.92 5.81 35.83
C GLU A 447 -4.66 7.14 36.55
N LEU A 448 -4.66 7.15 37.89
CA LEU A 448 -4.35 8.35 38.69
C LEU A 448 -2.90 8.78 38.48
N LEU A 449 -1.94 7.85 38.62
CA LEU A 449 -0.53 8.14 38.37
C LEU A 449 -0.32 8.57 36.91
N GLY A 450 -0.99 7.91 35.97
CA GLY A 450 -0.98 8.26 34.56
C GLY A 450 -1.48 9.68 34.29
N TYR A 451 -2.58 10.10 34.94
CA TYR A 451 -3.08 11.47 34.89
C TYR A 451 -2.04 12.46 35.42
N LEU A 452 -1.46 12.20 36.60
CA LEU A 452 -0.48 13.09 37.21
C LEU A 452 0.80 13.24 36.36
N VAL A 453 1.22 12.17 35.67
CA VAL A 453 2.33 12.20 34.72
C VAL A 453 2.00 13.09 33.51
N ARG A 454 0.85 12.88 32.87
CA ARG A 454 0.43 13.68 31.70
C ARG A 454 0.27 15.16 32.02
N GLU A 455 -0.24 15.47 33.21
CA GLU A 455 -0.43 16.84 33.70
C GLU A 455 0.83 17.48 34.30
N ARG A 456 1.96 16.76 34.30
CA ARG A 456 3.25 17.20 34.87
C ARG A 456 3.17 17.57 36.36
N LEU A 457 2.31 16.85 37.10
CA LEU A 457 2.14 16.95 38.54
C LEU A 457 3.08 16.01 39.32
N LEU A 458 3.75 15.09 38.61
CA LEU A 458 4.84 14.26 39.14
C LEU A 458 6.13 14.47 38.32
N PRO A 459 7.32 14.45 38.95
CA PRO A 459 8.61 14.52 38.26
C PRO A 459 8.76 13.44 37.18
N ASN A 460 8.96 13.81 35.92
CA ASN A 460 9.04 12.84 34.82
C ASN A 460 10.06 13.23 33.74
N SER A 461 10.94 14.20 34.02
CA SER A 461 12.03 14.57 33.11
C SER A 461 13.37 13.98 33.56
N LEU A 462 14.31 13.81 32.62
CA LEU A 462 15.68 13.40 32.94
C LEU A 462 16.35 14.35 33.95
N GLU A 463 16.05 15.64 33.86
CA GLU A 463 16.53 16.66 34.82
C GLU A 463 15.90 16.49 36.21
N SER A 464 14.59 16.25 36.28
CA SER A 464 13.86 16.14 37.56
C SER A 464 14.03 14.79 38.24
N VAL A 465 14.51 13.76 37.51
CA VAL A 465 14.79 12.42 38.04
C VAL A 465 16.21 11.96 37.63
N PRO A 466 17.28 12.56 38.17
CA PRO A 466 18.66 12.26 37.76
C PRO A 466 19.06 10.79 37.91
N ALA A 467 18.50 10.09 38.89
CA ALA A 467 18.75 8.65 39.11
C ALA A 467 18.28 7.76 37.94
N ALA A 468 17.26 8.20 37.18
CA ALA A 468 16.77 7.47 36.02
C ALA A 468 17.62 7.74 34.76
N GLN A 469 18.38 8.84 34.70
CA GLN A 469 19.10 9.27 33.50
C GLN A 469 20.02 8.21 32.88
N PRO A 470 20.94 7.53 33.61
CA PRO A 470 21.78 6.50 33.01
C PRO A 470 20.99 5.27 32.57
N LEU A 471 19.87 4.95 33.24
CA LEU A 471 19.01 3.81 32.90
C LEU A 471 18.23 4.07 31.61
N VAL A 472 17.66 5.27 31.49
CA VAL A 472 16.90 5.69 30.31
C VAL A 472 17.83 5.87 29.11
N ALA A 473 19.04 6.40 29.32
CA ALA A 473 20.05 6.49 28.25
C ALA A 473 20.40 5.11 27.69
N GLU A 474 20.65 4.11 28.55
CA GLU A 474 20.92 2.74 28.12
C GLU A 474 19.69 2.09 27.47
N TYR A 475 18.49 2.32 28.00
CA TYR A 475 17.23 1.85 27.40
C TYR A 475 17.08 2.38 25.96
N ARG A 476 17.21 3.69 25.77
CA ARG A 476 17.07 4.35 24.46
C ARG A 476 18.14 3.88 23.48
N ARG A 477 19.38 3.67 23.94
CA ARG A 477 20.45 3.09 23.13
C ARG A 477 20.08 1.69 22.63
N LEU A 478 19.65 0.80 23.53
CA LEU A 478 19.24 -0.57 23.19
C LEU A 478 18.00 -0.63 22.30
N GLU A 479 17.00 0.24 22.55
CA GLU A 479 15.79 0.38 21.74
C GLU A 479 16.09 0.88 20.33
N SER A 480 17.09 1.76 20.18
CA SER A 480 17.49 2.27 18.87
C SER A 480 18.01 1.16 17.94
N GLU A 481 18.57 0.09 18.49
CA GLU A 481 19.07 -1.08 17.74
C GLU A 481 17.97 -2.06 17.32
N ILE A 482 16.75 -1.94 17.86
CA ILE A 482 15.59 -2.74 17.44
C ILE A 482 15.16 -2.28 16.06
N GLN A 483 14.91 -3.22 15.16
CA GLN A 483 14.44 -2.96 13.80
C GLN A 483 12.91 -2.91 13.75
N PHE A 484 12.37 -2.15 12.81
CA PHE A 484 10.95 -2.27 12.50
C PHE A 484 10.68 -3.63 11.83
N PRO A 485 9.52 -4.26 12.08
CA PRO A 485 9.23 -5.58 11.54
C PRO A 485 9.23 -5.60 10.01
N THR A 486 9.87 -6.63 9.44
CA THR A 486 9.77 -6.96 8.02
C THR A 486 8.44 -7.65 7.76
N ARG A 487 7.66 -7.10 6.82
CA ARG A 487 6.29 -7.53 6.55
C ARG A 487 6.15 -8.12 5.16
N SER A 488 5.25 -9.07 5.03
CA SER A 488 4.87 -9.66 3.74
C SER A 488 3.36 -9.88 3.66
N PRO A 489 2.72 -9.73 2.49
CA PRO A 489 1.35 -10.19 2.30
C PRO A 489 1.21 -11.68 2.63
N GLY A 490 0.20 -12.01 3.43
CA GLY A 490 -0.08 -13.38 3.81
C GLY A 490 -1.46 -13.53 4.44
N VAL A 491 -1.63 -14.58 5.23
CA VAL A 491 -2.85 -14.86 5.99
C VAL A 491 -2.49 -15.25 7.42
N LEU A 492 -3.42 -15.05 8.36
CA LEU A 492 -3.32 -15.51 9.74
C LEU A 492 -4.30 -16.64 10.01
N GLU A 493 -3.87 -17.58 10.84
CA GLU A 493 -4.76 -18.58 11.44
C GLU A 493 -5.84 -17.90 12.28
N SER A 494 -7.02 -18.51 12.26
CA SER A 494 -8.14 -18.09 13.09
C SER A 494 -9.07 -19.26 13.35
N SER A 495 -10.21 -19.01 14.02
CA SER A 495 -11.24 -20.01 14.27
C SER A 495 -11.56 -20.83 13.01
N ALA A 496 -11.31 -22.13 13.09
CA ALA A 496 -11.71 -23.12 12.11
C ALA A 496 -13.22 -23.07 11.83
N ILE A 497 -13.61 -23.18 10.56
CA ILE A 497 -15.00 -23.32 10.14
C ILE A 497 -15.21 -24.41 9.09
N ASP A 498 -16.21 -25.24 9.34
CA ASP A 498 -16.78 -26.09 8.30
C ASP A 498 -17.82 -25.31 7.53
N GLN A 499 -17.55 -25.07 6.24
CA GLN A 499 -18.38 -24.19 5.43
C GLN A 499 -19.70 -24.90 5.06
N PRO A 500 -20.87 -24.27 5.29
CA PRO A 500 -22.13 -24.74 4.73
C PRO A 500 -22.09 -24.85 3.21
N LEU A 501 -22.56 -25.97 2.67
CA LEU A 501 -22.80 -26.09 1.24
C LEU A 501 -23.86 -25.08 0.82
N PHE A 502 -23.67 -24.37 -0.30
CA PHE A 502 -24.70 -23.50 -0.86
C PHE A 502 -25.46 -24.20 -1.97
N VAL A 503 -26.78 -24.27 -1.84
CA VAL A 503 -27.63 -24.92 -2.85
C VAL A 503 -27.48 -24.16 -4.17
N ARG A 504 -27.01 -24.86 -5.20
CA ARG A 504 -26.70 -24.28 -6.51
C ARG A 504 -25.68 -23.11 -6.47
N GLY A 505 -24.82 -23.09 -5.45
CA GLY A 505 -23.80 -22.05 -5.26
C GLY A 505 -24.36 -20.70 -4.77
N ASN A 506 -25.65 -20.64 -4.42
CA ASN A 506 -26.31 -19.44 -3.91
C ASN A 506 -26.09 -19.30 -2.40
N HIS A 507 -25.22 -18.39 -1.99
CA HIS A 507 -24.84 -18.17 -0.58
C HIS A 507 -26.02 -17.80 0.34
N LYS A 508 -27.16 -17.42 -0.23
CA LYS A 508 -28.40 -17.15 0.50
C LYS A 508 -29.22 -18.41 0.82
N GLN A 509 -28.78 -19.57 0.33
CA GLN A 509 -29.40 -20.88 0.57
C GLN A 509 -28.37 -21.87 1.16
N PRO A 510 -27.92 -21.65 2.41
CA PRO A 510 -27.04 -22.60 3.10
C PRO A 510 -27.78 -23.91 3.40
N ALA A 511 -27.08 -25.01 3.17
CA ALA A 511 -27.44 -26.37 3.55
C ALA A 511 -26.51 -26.86 4.68
N ASP A 512 -26.33 -28.18 4.81
CA ASP A 512 -25.51 -28.75 5.89
C ASP A 512 -24.03 -28.34 5.78
N PRO A 513 -23.36 -28.09 6.92
CA PRO A 513 -21.91 -27.90 6.98
C PRO A 513 -21.16 -29.06 6.32
N VAL A 514 -20.11 -28.72 5.57
CA VAL A 514 -19.20 -29.69 4.97
C VAL A 514 -17.90 -29.70 5.79
N PRO A 515 -17.55 -30.83 6.44
CA PRO A 515 -16.28 -30.95 7.14
C PRO A 515 -15.12 -30.64 6.22
N ARG A 516 -14.18 -29.80 6.66
CA ARG A 516 -12.96 -29.51 5.89
C ARG A 516 -12.20 -30.78 5.53
N GLY A 517 -11.61 -30.81 4.35
CA GLY A 517 -10.92 -31.99 3.84
C GLY A 517 -10.36 -31.76 2.43
N PHE A 518 -10.09 -32.87 1.74
CA PHE A 518 -9.56 -32.88 0.38
C PHE A 518 -10.57 -33.46 -0.64
N LEU A 519 -10.12 -33.69 -1.87
CA LEU A 519 -10.95 -34.25 -2.95
C LEU A 519 -11.29 -35.72 -2.68
N GLU A 520 -12.57 -36.09 -2.69
CA GLU A 520 -13.07 -37.46 -2.44
C GLU A 520 -12.37 -38.51 -3.30
N ALA A 521 -12.10 -38.19 -4.56
CA ALA A 521 -11.43 -39.07 -5.51
C ALA A 521 -9.97 -39.42 -5.15
N LEU A 522 -9.34 -38.63 -4.27
CA LEU A 522 -7.95 -38.81 -3.81
C LEU A 522 -7.88 -39.16 -2.31
N GLY A 523 -9.03 -39.31 -1.64
CA GLY A 523 -9.13 -39.61 -0.22
C GLY A 523 -10.20 -38.77 0.46
N ASP A 524 -11.13 -39.43 1.16
CA ASP A 524 -12.30 -38.79 1.78
C ASP A 524 -12.21 -38.72 3.32
N GLN A 525 -11.05 -38.33 3.83
CA GLN A 525 -10.89 -38.13 5.28
C GLN A 525 -10.97 -36.63 5.61
N PRO A 526 -11.84 -36.24 6.56
CA PRO A 526 -11.86 -34.88 7.09
C PRO A 526 -10.53 -34.51 7.74
N PHE A 527 -10.18 -33.22 7.70
CA PHE A 527 -9.03 -32.69 8.43
C PHE A 527 -9.39 -32.50 9.90
N ASN A 528 -8.81 -33.32 10.77
CA ASN A 528 -9.03 -33.27 12.22
C ASN A 528 -8.07 -32.26 12.86
N THR A 529 -8.39 -30.97 12.75
CA THR A 529 -7.62 -29.88 13.34
C THR A 529 -8.51 -28.72 13.76
N ASP A 530 -8.16 -28.08 14.88
CA ASP A 530 -8.81 -26.87 15.38
C ASP A 530 -8.30 -25.59 14.66
N ALA A 531 -7.21 -25.73 13.90
CA ALA A 531 -6.64 -24.71 13.02
C ALA A 531 -7.32 -24.74 11.64
N SER A 532 -6.91 -23.92 10.67
CA SER A 532 -7.59 -23.79 9.37
C SER A 532 -7.70 -25.07 8.54
N GLY A 533 -6.72 -25.99 8.63
CA GLY A 533 -6.59 -27.14 7.72
C GLY A 533 -5.61 -26.91 6.55
N ARG A 534 -4.93 -25.74 6.50
CA ARG A 534 -4.00 -25.40 5.41
C ARG A 534 -2.79 -26.31 5.35
N LEU A 535 -2.25 -26.73 6.50
CA LEU A 535 -1.10 -27.63 6.55
C LEU A 535 -1.49 -29.01 6.03
N GLU A 536 -2.65 -29.51 6.47
CA GLU A 536 -3.22 -30.79 6.03
C GLU A 536 -3.52 -30.78 4.53
N LEU A 537 -4.05 -29.67 4.00
CA LEU A 537 -4.24 -29.47 2.56
C LEU A 537 -2.90 -29.53 1.81
N ALA A 538 -1.87 -28.87 2.33
CA ALA A 538 -0.54 -28.88 1.72
C ALA A 538 0.06 -30.29 1.68
N GLU A 539 -0.04 -31.04 2.77
CA GLU A 539 0.42 -32.43 2.84
C GLU A 539 -0.39 -33.35 1.91
N ALA A 540 -1.71 -33.18 1.81
CA ALA A 540 -2.56 -33.96 0.92
C ALA A 540 -2.23 -33.77 -0.57
N ILE A 541 -1.79 -32.56 -0.97
CA ILE A 541 -1.39 -32.28 -2.35
C ILE A 541 -0.09 -33.01 -2.73
N VAL A 542 0.86 -33.11 -1.81
CA VAL A 542 2.18 -33.72 -2.04
C VAL A 542 2.30 -35.14 -1.46
N ALA A 543 1.16 -35.72 -1.06
CA ALA A 543 1.11 -37.04 -0.48
C ALA A 543 1.62 -38.09 -1.50
N PRO A 544 2.35 -39.14 -1.06
CA PRO A 544 2.92 -40.14 -1.97
C PRO A 544 1.88 -40.88 -2.83
N ASP A 545 0.64 -40.98 -2.35
CA ASP A 545 -0.50 -41.59 -3.03
C ASP A 545 -1.29 -40.61 -3.91
N ASN A 546 -0.92 -39.32 -3.93
CA ASN A 546 -1.47 -38.33 -4.85
C ASN A 546 -0.57 -38.21 -6.11
N PRO A 547 -0.99 -38.77 -7.26
CA PRO A 547 -0.17 -38.75 -8.47
C PRO A 547 -0.24 -37.42 -9.24
N LEU A 548 -1.14 -36.51 -8.89
CA LEU A 548 -1.41 -35.32 -9.71
C LEU A 548 -0.28 -34.30 -9.61
N ALA A 549 0.21 -34.01 -8.40
CA ALA A 549 1.18 -32.94 -8.21
C ALA A 549 2.47 -33.15 -9.02
N SER A 550 3.03 -34.36 -9.00
CA SER A 550 4.25 -34.70 -9.76
C SER A 550 3.99 -34.74 -11.27
N ARG A 551 2.86 -35.31 -11.74
CA ARG A 551 2.49 -35.33 -13.16
C ARG A 551 2.29 -33.92 -13.72
N VAL A 552 1.61 -33.05 -12.99
CA VAL A 552 1.29 -31.68 -13.44
C VAL A 552 2.55 -30.85 -13.58
N ILE A 553 3.44 -30.84 -12.58
CA ILE A 553 4.66 -30.04 -12.65
C ILE A 553 5.61 -30.56 -13.73
N VAL A 554 5.77 -31.88 -13.87
CA VAL A 554 6.60 -32.48 -14.93
C VAL A 554 6.05 -32.13 -16.31
N ASN A 555 4.72 -32.20 -16.51
CA ASN A 555 4.10 -31.81 -17.76
C ASN A 555 4.30 -30.32 -18.07
N ARG A 556 4.33 -29.46 -17.05
CA ARG A 556 4.62 -28.02 -17.21
C ARG A 556 6.08 -27.75 -17.54
N LEU A 557 7.02 -28.45 -16.90
CA LEU A 557 8.44 -28.39 -17.28
C LEU A 557 8.63 -28.81 -18.74
N TRP A 558 7.97 -29.89 -19.15
CA TRP A 558 7.94 -30.33 -20.54
C TRP A 558 7.33 -29.27 -21.45
N HIS A 559 6.18 -28.70 -21.08
CA HIS A 559 5.54 -27.63 -21.85
C HIS A 559 6.48 -26.43 -22.04
N HIS A 560 7.17 -25.97 -21.00
CA HIS A 560 8.11 -24.85 -21.13
C HIS A 560 9.32 -25.18 -22.03
N LEU A 561 9.77 -26.43 -22.08
CA LEU A 561 10.90 -26.84 -22.93
C LEU A 561 10.49 -27.04 -24.40
N TRP A 562 9.38 -27.73 -24.67
CA TRP A 562 8.92 -28.08 -26.03
C TRP A 562 7.82 -27.14 -26.58
N GLY A 563 7.32 -26.18 -25.80
CA GLY A 563 6.20 -25.31 -26.18
C GLY A 563 4.82 -25.99 -26.15
N ARG A 564 4.77 -27.29 -25.84
CA ARG A 564 3.56 -28.11 -25.79
C ARG A 564 3.74 -29.22 -24.76
N GLY A 565 2.83 -29.33 -23.79
CA GLY A 565 2.85 -30.41 -22.80
C GLY A 565 2.57 -31.79 -23.41
N ILE A 566 2.99 -32.85 -22.71
CA ILE A 566 2.61 -34.24 -23.03
C ILE A 566 1.09 -34.36 -22.95
N ALA A 567 0.50 -33.86 -21.86
CA ALA A 567 -0.89 -33.43 -21.81
C ALA A 567 -0.95 -31.96 -22.23
N THR A 568 -1.64 -31.66 -23.33
CA THR A 568 -1.65 -30.31 -23.91
C THR A 568 -2.40 -29.31 -23.05
N THR A 569 -3.41 -29.77 -22.30
CA THR A 569 -4.16 -28.97 -21.33
C THR A 569 -3.43 -28.98 -19.98
N THR A 570 -2.50 -28.05 -19.79
CA THR A 570 -1.63 -27.98 -18.60
C THR A 570 -2.38 -27.75 -17.28
N ASP A 571 -3.61 -27.22 -17.35
CA ASP A 571 -4.45 -26.90 -16.19
C ASP A 571 -5.65 -27.83 -16.03
N ASN A 572 -5.80 -28.81 -16.93
CA ASN A 572 -6.92 -29.76 -16.88
C ASN A 572 -6.48 -31.15 -17.34
N PHE A 573 -6.26 -32.04 -16.38
CA PHE A 573 -5.95 -33.47 -16.52
C PHE A 573 -7.21 -34.33 -16.38
N GLY A 574 -8.37 -33.71 -16.14
CA GLY A 574 -9.67 -34.36 -16.12
C GLY A 574 -10.15 -34.76 -17.51
N ARG A 575 -11.39 -35.27 -17.59
CA ARG A 575 -12.02 -35.78 -18.82
C ARG A 575 -12.25 -34.72 -19.90
N LEU A 576 -12.32 -33.45 -19.51
CA LEU A 576 -12.38 -32.32 -20.44
C LEU A 576 -11.00 -31.91 -20.97
N GLY A 577 -9.93 -32.37 -20.32
CA GLY A 577 -8.56 -32.24 -20.80
C GLY A 577 -8.27 -33.16 -21.99
N GLN A 578 -7.17 -32.89 -22.69
CA GLN A 578 -6.66 -33.83 -23.68
C GLN A 578 -5.84 -34.92 -23.00
N GLN A 579 -6.04 -36.17 -23.44
CA GLN A 579 -5.21 -37.28 -22.97
C GLN A 579 -3.73 -37.05 -23.30
N PRO A 580 -2.81 -37.46 -22.41
CA PRO A 580 -1.38 -37.40 -22.68
C PRO A 580 -1.05 -38.11 -23.99
N THR A 581 -0.20 -37.51 -24.83
CA THR A 581 0.29 -38.16 -26.05
C THR A 581 1.15 -39.38 -25.73
N HIS A 582 1.88 -39.33 -24.62
CA HIS A 582 2.77 -40.39 -24.12
C HIS A 582 2.50 -40.63 -22.62
N PRO A 583 1.43 -41.36 -22.24
CA PRO A 583 1.04 -41.51 -20.84
C PRO A 583 2.10 -42.24 -19.99
N GLU A 584 2.71 -43.30 -20.53
CA GLU A 584 3.77 -44.06 -19.85
C GLU A 584 5.02 -43.20 -19.59
N LEU A 585 5.37 -42.31 -20.53
CA LEU A 585 6.47 -41.38 -20.37
C LEU A 585 6.17 -40.36 -19.25
N LEU A 586 4.96 -39.82 -19.22
CA LEU A 586 4.55 -38.88 -18.18
C LEU A 586 4.64 -39.53 -16.78
N ASP A 587 4.18 -40.78 -16.66
CA ASP A 587 4.25 -41.54 -15.40
C ASP A 587 5.68 -41.84 -14.99
N PHE A 588 6.54 -42.25 -15.93
CA PHE A 588 7.95 -42.45 -15.69
C PHE A 588 8.63 -41.17 -15.20
N LEU A 589 8.39 -40.04 -15.88
CA LEU A 589 8.99 -38.76 -15.49
C LEU A 589 8.47 -38.27 -14.14
N ALA A 590 7.19 -38.46 -13.85
CA ALA A 590 6.59 -38.11 -12.56
C ALA A 590 7.17 -38.94 -11.41
N ALA A 591 7.30 -40.26 -11.58
CA ALA A 591 7.94 -41.14 -10.59
C ALA A 591 9.40 -40.74 -10.37
N LYS A 592 10.16 -40.56 -11.46
CA LYS A 592 11.56 -40.11 -11.41
C LYS A 592 11.70 -38.76 -10.70
N PHE A 593 10.78 -37.83 -10.92
CA PHE A 593 10.81 -36.52 -10.26
C PHE A 593 10.75 -36.65 -8.73
N VAL A 594 9.87 -37.53 -8.24
CA VAL A 594 9.72 -37.82 -6.81
C VAL A 594 10.98 -38.51 -6.28
N GLU A 595 11.49 -39.52 -6.98
CA GLU A 595 12.72 -40.25 -6.64
C GLU A 595 13.96 -39.33 -6.58
N ASP A 596 14.04 -38.35 -7.48
CA ASP A 596 15.11 -37.35 -7.51
C ASP A 596 14.96 -36.25 -6.44
N GLY A 597 13.98 -36.40 -5.53
CA GLY A 597 13.75 -35.50 -4.41
C GLY A 597 12.99 -34.23 -4.78
N TRP A 598 12.14 -34.28 -5.81
CA TRP A 598 11.34 -33.14 -6.29
C TRP A 598 12.18 -31.94 -6.79
N SER A 599 13.42 -32.18 -7.22
CA SER A 599 14.33 -31.14 -7.73
C SER A 599 13.98 -30.75 -9.16
N LEU A 600 13.59 -29.48 -9.34
CA LEU A 600 13.25 -28.92 -10.66
C LEU A 600 14.49 -28.91 -11.57
N LYS A 601 15.66 -28.53 -11.06
CA LYS A 601 16.88 -28.46 -11.87
C LYS A 601 17.38 -29.84 -12.31
N ARG A 602 17.28 -30.87 -11.46
CA ARG A 602 17.65 -32.24 -11.85
C ARG A 602 16.74 -32.76 -12.95
N MET A 603 15.43 -32.54 -12.83
CA MET A 603 14.48 -32.92 -13.88
C MET A 603 14.73 -32.16 -15.17
N LEU A 604 14.95 -30.84 -15.11
CA LEU A 604 15.30 -30.04 -16.29
C LEU A 604 16.58 -30.54 -16.94
N ARG A 605 17.64 -30.81 -16.16
CA ARG A 605 18.89 -31.38 -16.67
C ARG A 605 18.63 -32.71 -17.37
N PHE A 606 17.81 -33.58 -16.79
CA PHE A 606 17.45 -34.86 -17.40
C PHE A 606 16.74 -34.67 -18.75
N LEU A 607 15.77 -33.75 -18.81
CA LEU A 607 15.01 -33.46 -20.03
C LEU A 607 15.89 -32.84 -21.13
N VAL A 608 16.73 -31.84 -20.82
CA VAL A 608 17.54 -31.14 -21.84
C VAL A 608 18.74 -31.96 -22.36
N LEU A 609 19.11 -33.03 -21.64
CA LEU A 609 20.12 -33.98 -22.10
C LEU A 609 19.53 -35.13 -22.93
N SER A 610 18.22 -35.16 -23.15
CA SER A 610 17.58 -36.16 -23.99
C SER A 610 17.85 -35.92 -25.48
N GLU A 611 17.89 -37.00 -26.25
CA GLU A 611 17.95 -36.94 -27.73
C GLU A 611 16.78 -36.12 -28.28
N SER A 612 15.58 -36.24 -27.70
CA SER A 612 14.38 -35.50 -28.12
C SER A 612 14.51 -33.98 -27.94
N PHE A 613 15.27 -33.51 -26.96
CA PHE A 613 15.54 -32.07 -26.80
C PHE A 613 16.63 -31.58 -27.74
N GLN A 614 17.62 -32.43 -28.05
CA GLN A 614 18.78 -32.10 -28.88
C GLN A 614 18.52 -32.30 -30.39
N ALA A 615 17.35 -32.81 -30.76
CA ALA A 615 16.97 -33.04 -32.15
C ALA A 615 16.94 -31.74 -32.98
N THR A 616 17.18 -31.85 -34.29
CA THR A 616 17.02 -30.71 -35.22
C THR A 616 15.55 -30.29 -35.31
N SER A 617 15.29 -29.02 -35.63
CA SER A 617 13.95 -28.53 -36.00
C SER A 617 13.62 -28.74 -37.49
N ASP A 618 14.60 -29.13 -38.30
CA ASP A 618 14.41 -29.41 -39.72
C ASP A 618 13.50 -30.63 -39.91
N ALA A 619 12.54 -30.51 -40.82
CA ALA A 619 11.59 -31.57 -41.10
C ALA A 619 11.94 -32.29 -42.40
N THR A 620 12.08 -33.62 -42.36
CA THR A 620 12.15 -34.42 -43.59
C THR A 620 10.78 -34.54 -44.24
N ALA A 621 10.75 -34.85 -45.54
CA ALA A 621 9.51 -35.07 -46.27
C ALA A 621 8.66 -36.19 -45.64
N GLU A 622 9.29 -37.27 -45.15
CA GLU A 622 8.57 -38.35 -44.47
C GLU A 622 7.97 -37.88 -43.13
N SER A 623 8.73 -37.11 -42.33
CA SER A 623 8.25 -36.60 -41.04
C SER A 623 7.05 -35.66 -41.21
N LEU A 624 7.08 -34.78 -42.22
CA LEU A 624 5.97 -33.89 -42.56
C LEU A 624 4.73 -34.65 -43.04
N ALA A 625 4.91 -35.71 -43.83
CA ALA A 625 3.80 -36.51 -44.36
C ALA A 625 3.12 -37.34 -43.27
N GLY A 626 3.88 -37.91 -42.32
CA GLY A 626 3.36 -38.75 -41.25
C GLY A 626 2.81 -38.00 -40.04
N ASP A 627 3.44 -36.88 -39.67
CA ASP A 627 3.06 -36.07 -38.50
C ASP A 627 3.35 -34.58 -38.74
N PRO A 628 2.50 -33.91 -39.53
CA PRO A 628 2.70 -32.50 -39.86
C PRO A 628 2.70 -31.61 -38.62
N THR A 629 1.98 -31.99 -37.57
CA THR A 629 1.88 -31.25 -36.30
C THR A 629 2.98 -31.56 -35.29
N ASN A 630 3.90 -32.47 -35.62
CA ASN A 630 4.98 -32.94 -34.76
C ASN A 630 4.50 -33.40 -33.36
N ARG A 631 3.35 -34.08 -33.31
CA ARG A 631 2.77 -34.68 -32.10
C ARG A 631 3.68 -35.74 -31.46
N TRP A 632 4.40 -36.50 -32.27
CA TRP A 632 5.28 -37.60 -31.86
C TRP A 632 6.75 -37.18 -31.71
N LEU A 633 7.05 -35.88 -31.87
CA LEU A 633 8.37 -35.29 -31.61
C LEU A 633 9.51 -35.94 -32.40
N ALA A 634 9.29 -36.23 -33.68
CA ALA A 634 10.33 -36.68 -34.59
C ALA A 634 11.42 -35.61 -34.84
N ARG A 635 11.12 -34.36 -34.48
CA ARG A 635 12.00 -33.18 -34.59
C ARG A 635 11.73 -32.24 -33.41
N PHE A 636 12.64 -31.31 -33.13
CA PHE A 636 12.40 -30.28 -32.13
C PHE A 636 11.36 -29.25 -32.64
N PRO A 637 10.34 -28.88 -31.86
CA PRO A 637 9.34 -27.91 -32.29
C PRO A 637 9.92 -26.49 -32.29
N VAL A 638 9.68 -25.74 -33.38
CA VAL A 638 9.97 -24.31 -33.41
C VAL A 638 9.08 -23.60 -32.38
N ARG A 639 9.69 -22.86 -31.46
CA ARG A 639 8.98 -22.14 -30.41
C ARG A 639 8.96 -20.64 -30.69
N ARG A 640 7.82 -20.04 -30.42
CA ARG A 640 7.67 -18.59 -30.40
C ARG A 640 8.32 -18.04 -29.12
N LEU A 641 9.01 -16.91 -29.24
CA LEU A 641 9.53 -16.20 -28.07
C LEU A 641 8.39 -15.51 -27.31
N GLU A 642 8.43 -15.63 -25.99
CA GLU A 642 7.53 -14.91 -25.09
C GLU A 642 7.90 -13.43 -25.02
N ALA A 643 6.95 -12.57 -24.63
CA ALA A 643 7.12 -11.13 -24.51
C ALA A 643 8.39 -10.73 -23.73
N GLU A 644 8.60 -11.34 -22.58
CA GLU A 644 9.74 -11.11 -21.70
C GLU A 644 11.06 -11.51 -22.36
N ALA A 645 11.07 -12.63 -23.09
CA ALA A 645 12.24 -13.09 -23.81
C ALA A 645 12.59 -12.17 -24.98
N ILE A 646 11.60 -11.64 -25.70
CA ILE A 646 11.80 -10.64 -26.76
C ILE A 646 12.44 -9.38 -26.17
N ARG A 647 11.83 -8.82 -25.13
CA ARG A 647 12.32 -7.59 -24.48
C ARG A 647 13.72 -7.77 -23.87
N ASP A 648 13.95 -8.87 -23.15
CA ASP A 648 15.25 -9.16 -22.54
C ASP A 648 16.32 -9.42 -23.60
N SER A 649 15.97 -10.07 -24.72
CA SER A 649 16.91 -10.27 -25.85
C SER A 649 17.33 -8.95 -26.49
N LEU A 650 16.38 -8.02 -26.69
CA LEU A 650 16.68 -6.68 -27.21
C LEU A 650 17.67 -5.93 -26.33
N LEU A 651 17.49 -6.00 -25.00
CA LEU A 651 18.42 -5.42 -24.02
C LEU A 651 19.78 -6.12 -24.00
N ALA A 652 19.79 -7.44 -24.12
CA ALA A 652 21.02 -8.23 -24.09
C ALA A 652 21.89 -7.94 -25.32
N VAL A 653 21.32 -7.97 -26.53
CA VAL A 653 22.09 -7.75 -27.76
C VAL A 653 22.58 -6.31 -27.90
N SER A 654 21.83 -5.34 -27.37
CA SER A 654 22.26 -3.93 -27.33
C SER A 654 23.25 -3.60 -26.21
N GLY A 655 23.59 -4.58 -25.37
CA GLY A 655 24.48 -4.39 -24.22
C GLY A 655 23.89 -3.52 -23.11
N GLN A 656 22.56 -3.35 -23.08
CA GLN A 656 21.86 -2.50 -22.12
C GLN A 656 21.23 -3.28 -20.96
N LEU A 657 21.26 -4.62 -20.97
CA LEU A 657 20.62 -5.43 -19.94
C LEU A 657 21.26 -5.22 -18.56
N ASP A 658 20.44 -4.81 -17.59
CA ASP A 658 20.80 -4.80 -16.18
C ASP A 658 20.42 -6.14 -15.54
N GLU A 659 21.44 -6.93 -15.20
CA GLU A 659 21.32 -8.25 -14.58
C GLU A 659 21.20 -8.21 -13.05
N THR A 660 21.13 -7.02 -12.44
CA THR A 660 20.97 -6.87 -10.99
C THR A 660 19.80 -7.72 -10.51
N MET A 661 20.05 -8.53 -9.48
CA MET A 661 19.07 -9.43 -8.91
C MET A 661 18.32 -8.76 -7.75
N PHE A 662 17.04 -9.13 -7.58
CA PHE A 662 16.17 -8.73 -6.45
C PHE A 662 15.84 -7.23 -6.38
N GLY A 663 15.06 -6.82 -5.39
CA GLY A 663 14.70 -5.42 -5.13
C GLY A 663 13.33 -5.02 -5.70
N PRO A 664 12.92 -3.75 -5.66
CA PRO A 664 11.58 -3.35 -6.06
C PRO A 664 11.33 -3.53 -7.56
N GLY A 665 10.05 -3.59 -7.94
CA GLY A 665 9.66 -3.59 -9.35
C GLY A 665 9.92 -2.24 -10.03
N VAL A 666 10.20 -2.27 -11.34
CA VAL A 666 10.62 -1.11 -12.14
C VAL A 666 9.59 -0.78 -13.24
N PRO A 667 9.56 0.46 -13.76
CA PRO A 667 8.76 0.78 -14.94
C PRO A 667 9.24 0.04 -16.19
N GLY A 668 8.36 -0.08 -17.19
CA GLY A 668 8.62 -0.85 -18.43
C GLY A 668 9.81 -0.37 -19.27
N ASN A 669 10.16 0.92 -19.19
CA ASN A 669 11.32 1.51 -19.87
C ASN A 669 12.67 1.26 -19.16
N SER A 670 12.67 0.53 -18.03
CA SER A 670 13.89 0.19 -17.31
C SER A 670 14.79 -0.78 -18.08
N ARG A 671 16.09 -0.78 -17.79
CA ARG A 671 17.07 -1.72 -18.35
C ARG A 671 17.06 -3.09 -17.69
N ARG A 672 16.34 -3.25 -16.57
CA ARG A 672 16.26 -4.53 -15.86
C ARG A 672 15.49 -5.58 -16.66
N ARG A 673 15.79 -6.84 -16.37
CA ARG A 673 15.03 -8.01 -16.87
C ARG A 673 13.52 -7.83 -16.68
N SER A 674 12.75 -8.31 -17.64
CA SER A 674 11.30 -8.13 -17.74
C SER A 674 10.55 -8.68 -16.53
N ILE A 675 11.10 -9.69 -15.85
CA ILE A 675 10.56 -10.23 -14.59
C ILE A 675 10.47 -9.17 -13.47
N TYR A 676 11.27 -8.10 -13.55
CA TYR A 676 11.23 -6.99 -12.59
C TYR A 676 10.27 -5.86 -13.00
N VAL A 677 9.68 -5.91 -14.19
CA VAL A 677 8.73 -4.88 -14.66
C VAL A 677 7.45 -4.94 -13.82
N ASN A 678 6.96 -3.77 -13.43
CA ASN A 678 5.76 -3.64 -12.62
C ASN A 678 4.51 -4.13 -13.38
N VAL A 679 3.77 -5.06 -12.77
CA VAL A 679 2.47 -5.51 -13.27
C VAL A 679 1.37 -4.71 -12.59
N ARG A 680 0.72 -3.82 -13.35
CA ARG A 680 -0.40 -3.01 -12.87
C ARG A 680 -1.66 -3.38 -13.63
N ARG A 681 -2.63 -3.98 -12.94
CA ARG A 681 -3.88 -4.51 -13.51
C ARG A 681 -4.59 -3.57 -14.50
N ASN A 682 -4.66 -2.27 -14.20
CA ASN A 682 -5.36 -1.28 -15.02
C ASN A 682 -4.43 -0.48 -15.95
N ASN A 683 -3.15 -0.85 -16.03
CA ASN A 683 -2.14 -0.18 -16.86
C ASN A 683 -1.01 -1.15 -17.18
N LEU A 684 -1.33 -2.16 -18.00
CA LEU A 684 -0.37 -3.17 -18.43
C LEU A 684 0.72 -2.53 -19.32
N ASP A 685 1.90 -3.13 -19.35
CA ASP A 685 2.99 -2.67 -20.21
C ASP A 685 2.62 -2.86 -21.69
N PRO A 686 2.64 -1.82 -22.53
CA PRO A 686 2.20 -1.93 -23.93
C PRO A 686 3.03 -2.91 -24.75
N LEU A 687 4.35 -2.93 -24.55
CA LEU A 687 5.25 -3.81 -25.30
C LEU A 687 5.00 -5.26 -24.91
N LEU A 688 4.95 -5.56 -23.60
CA LEU A 688 4.70 -6.92 -23.14
C LEU A 688 3.30 -7.42 -23.57
N SER A 689 2.30 -6.55 -23.49
CA SER A 689 0.93 -6.89 -23.90
C SER A 689 0.82 -7.17 -25.40
N ALA A 690 1.57 -6.44 -26.24
CA ALA A 690 1.58 -6.69 -27.69
C ALA A 690 2.07 -8.10 -28.04
N PHE A 691 2.92 -8.71 -27.21
CA PHE A 691 3.46 -10.06 -27.39
C PHE A 691 2.83 -11.10 -26.45
N ASP A 692 1.52 -10.93 -26.17
CA ASP A 692 0.70 -11.91 -25.46
C ASP A 692 1.17 -12.22 -24.02
N ALA A 693 1.76 -11.24 -23.32
CA ALA A 693 2.02 -11.39 -21.88
C ALA A 693 0.70 -11.64 -21.13
N PRO A 694 0.66 -12.58 -20.17
CA PRO A 694 -0.59 -12.96 -19.52
C PRO A 694 -1.14 -11.82 -18.66
N GLU A 695 -2.45 -11.58 -18.80
CA GLU A 695 -3.15 -10.64 -17.92
C GLU A 695 -3.19 -11.18 -16.48
N PRO A 696 -2.91 -10.34 -15.46
CA PRO A 696 -2.91 -10.74 -14.05
C PRO A 696 -4.33 -10.87 -13.47
N SER A 697 -5.28 -11.31 -14.29
CA SER A 697 -6.70 -11.43 -13.98
C SER A 697 -7.23 -12.84 -13.91
N SER A 698 -6.48 -13.78 -14.46
CA SER A 698 -6.84 -15.18 -14.48
C SER A 698 -5.59 -16.05 -14.43
N THR A 699 -5.73 -17.26 -13.91
CA THR A 699 -4.69 -18.28 -13.99
C THR A 699 -4.52 -18.73 -15.44
N ARG A 700 -3.29 -18.74 -15.93
CA ARG A 700 -2.93 -19.17 -17.29
C ARG A 700 -1.82 -20.22 -17.22
N GLY A 701 -2.12 -21.48 -17.55
CA GLY A 701 -1.11 -22.53 -17.71
C GLY A 701 -0.51 -22.62 -19.10
N VAL A 702 -1.21 -22.08 -20.11
CA VAL A 702 -0.72 -21.89 -21.49
C VAL A 702 -0.99 -20.44 -21.90
N ARG A 703 0.00 -19.78 -22.47
CA ARG A 703 -0.12 -18.41 -23.00
C ARG A 703 -0.89 -18.41 -24.31
N ASP A 704 -1.66 -17.34 -24.54
CA ASP A 704 -2.26 -17.09 -25.84
C ASP A 704 -1.14 -16.85 -26.87
N THR A 705 -1.31 -17.33 -28.09
CA THR A 705 -0.34 -17.09 -29.18
C THR A 705 -1.08 -16.47 -30.35
N THR A 706 -0.93 -15.15 -30.53
CA THR A 706 -1.57 -14.42 -31.62
C THR A 706 -0.56 -14.10 -32.72
N ASN A 707 -0.94 -14.17 -33.99
CA ASN A 707 -0.08 -13.76 -35.10
C ASN A 707 -0.74 -12.60 -35.84
N VAL A 708 -0.47 -11.38 -35.38
CA VAL A 708 -1.11 -10.16 -35.88
C VAL A 708 -0.07 -9.18 -36.43
N PRO A 709 -0.37 -8.45 -37.53
CA PRO A 709 0.56 -7.46 -38.09
C PRO A 709 1.04 -6.41 -37.09
N ALA A 710 0.21 -6.10 -36.08
CA ALA A 710 0.55 -5.17 -35.01
C ALA A 710 1.85 -5.53 -34.30
N GLN A 711 2.14 -6.81 -34.07
CA GLN A 711 3.38 -7.27 -33.42
C GLN A 711 4.62 -6.93 -34.23
N SER A 712 4.58 -7.16 -35.55
CA SER A 712 5.67 -6.78 -36.45
C SER A 712 5.83 -5.26 -36.52
N LEU A 713 4.71 -4.51 -36.54
CA LEU A 713 4.75 -3.05 -36.50
C LEU A 713 5.30 -2.52 -35.18
N THR A 714 5.04 -3.19 -34.06
CA THR A 714 5.64 -2.88 -32.76
C THR A 714 7.16 -3.03 -32.81
N LEU A 715 7.69 -4.13 -33.36
CA LEU A 715 9.15 -4.28 -33.50
C LEU A 715 9.79 -3.22 -34.43
N LEU A 716 9.03 -2.66 -35.37
CA LEU A 716 9.53 -1.65 -36.29
C LEU A 716 9.46 -0.22 -35.75
N ASN A 717 8.50 0.08 -34.88
CA ASN A 717 8.14 1.47 -34.54
C ASN A 717 8.13 1.78 -33.04
N ASP A 718 8.18 0.76 -32.17
CA ASP A 718 8.15 1.00 -30.74
C ASP A 718 9.39 1.80 -30.29
N PRO A 719 9.22 2.91 -29.54
CA PRO A 719 10.34 3.75 -29.12
C PRO A 719 11.41 3.00 -28.33
N PHE A 720 11.04 2.00 -27.51
CA PHE A 720 12.00 1.19 -26.79
C PHE A 720 12.82 0.33 -27.76
N VAL A 721 12.18 -0.28 -28.75
CA VAL A 721 12.88 -1.12 -29.74
C VAL A 721 13.84 -0.28 -30.59
N LEU A 722 13.40 0.89 -31.05
CA LEU A 722 14.22 1.83 -31.82
C LEU A 722 15.43 2.33 -31.01
N GLU A 723 15.24 2.63 -29.73
CA GLU A 723 16.33 3.02 -28.84
C GLU A 723 17.35 1.87 -28.68
N GLN A 724 16.91 0.62 -28.47
CA GLN A 724 17.86 -0.50 -28.39
C GLN A 724 18.60 -0.74 -29.70
N ALA A 725 17.92 -0.61 -30.84
CA ALA A 725 18.55 -0.74 -32.16
C ALA A 725 19.63 0.33 -32.35
N LYS A 726 19.37 1.57 -31.92
CA LYS A 726 20.33 2.67 -31.96
C LYS A 726 21.53 2.41 -31.05
N GLN A 727 21.29 2.05 -29.80
CA GLN A 727 22.36 1.73 -28.83
C GLN A 727 23.25 0.59 -29.34
N TRP A 728 22.65 -0.43 -29.93
CA TRP A 728 23.39 -1.54 -30.53
C TRP A 728 24.25 -1.10 -31.73
N ALA A 729 23.68 -0.28 -32.62
CA ALA A 729 24.39 0.26 -33.77
C ALA A 729 25.55 1.20 -33.37
N ASP A 730 25.35 2.04 -32.36
CA ASP A 730 26.38 2.95 -31.84
C ASP A 730 27.52 2.17 -31.19
N ALA A 731 27.20 1.13 -30.39
CA ALA A 731 28.20 0.25 -29.79
C ALA A 731 29.05 -0.45 -30.85
N VAL A 732 28.43 -1.10 -31.84
CA VAL A 732 29.15 -1.77 -32.93
C VAL A 732 29.95 -0.77 -33.77
N SER A 733 29.42 0.43 -34.02
CA SER A 733 30.14 1.46 -34.79
C SER A 733 31.34 2.03 -34.06
N SER A 734 31.36 1.99 -32.72
CA SER A 734 32.52 2.42 -31.92
C SER A 734 33.67 1.40 -31.92
N GLU A 735 33.38 0.13 -32.16
CA GLU A 735 34.37 -0.96 -32.19
C GLU A 735 35.17 -1.01 -33.51
N PHE A 736 34.65 -0.43 -34.60
CA PHE A 736 35.25 -0.51 -35.94
C PHE A 736 35.39 0.87 -36.59
N GLU A 737 36.58 1.20 -37.11
CA GLU A 737 36.79 2.44 -37.86
C GLU A 737 35.92 2.48 -39.13
N LYS A 738 35.36 3.67 -39.44
CA LYS A 738 34.38 3.89 -40.52
C LYS A 738 34.91 3.63 -41.95
N THR A 739 36.22 3.47 -42.13
CA THR A 739 36.92 3.77 -43.39
C THR A 739 37.29 2.57 -44.28
N ASP A 740 36.73 1.36 -44.08
CA ASP A 740 37.07 0.21 -44.95
C ASP A 740 35.91 -0.78 -45.21
N GLU A 741 35.80 -1.34 -46.42
CA GLU A 741 34.82 -2.37 -46.81
C GLU A 741 34.98 -3.66 -45.99
N MET A 742 36.22 -3.96 -45.59
CA MET A 742 36.54 -5.07 -44.69
C MET A 742 35.87 -4.91 -43.32
N ASN A 743 35.69 -3.67 -42.85
CA ASN A 743 35.02 -3.37 -41.58
C ASN A 743 33.50 -3.52 -41.68
N SER A 744 32.89 -3.38 -42.85
CA SER A 744 31.45 -3.63 -43.05
C SER A 744 31.07 -5.10 -42.89
N ALA A 745 31.85 -6.05 -43.44
CA ALA A 745 31.61 -7.48 -43.21
C ALA A 745 31.80 -7.86 -41.73
N ARG A 746 32.84 -7.33 -41.08
CA ARG A 746 33.11 -7.59 -39.66
C ARG A 746 32.03 -7.05 -38.73
N ARG A 747 31.46 -5.87 -39.02
CA ARG A 747 30.30 -5.33 -38.31
C ARG A 747 29.07 -6.22 -38.44
N ILE A 748 28.76 -6.69 -39.65
CA ILE A 748 27.65 -7.62 -39.91
C ILE A 748 27.86 -8.93 -39.15
N GLU A 749 29.06 -9.50 -39.21
CA GLU A 749 29.41 -10.74 -38.49
C GLU A 749 29.29 -10.56 -36.97
N ARG A 750 29.78 -9.45 -36.43
CA ARG A 750 29.66 -9.10 -34.99
C ARG A 750 28.21 -9.03 -34.54
N MET A 751 27.33 -8.42 -35.35
CA MET A 751 25.90 -8.33 -35.05
C MET A 751 25.19 -9.70 -35.18
N TRP A 752 25.56 -10.51 -36.18
CA TRP A 752 24.99 -11.85 -36.36
C TRP A 752 25.35 -12.79 -35.21
N LEU A 753 26.60 -12.79 -34.77
CA LEU A 753 27.05 -13.58 -33.63
C LEU A 753 26.32 -13.17 -32.34
N ALA A 754 26.09 -11.87 -32.14
CA ALA A 754 25.37 -11.38 -30.96
C ALA A 754 23.88 -11.77 -30.97
N ALA A 755 23.19 -11.66 -32.12
CA ALA A 755 21.75 -11.91 -32.20
C ALA A 755 21.37 -13.37 -32.45
N PHE A 756 22.19 -14.12 -33.20
CA PHE A 756 21.86 -15.48 -33.66
C PHE A 756 22.83 -16.54 -33.14
N GLY A 757 23.93 -16.17 -32.48
CA GLY A 757 24.92 -17.13 -31.97
C GLY A 757 25.69 -17.89 -33.07
N ARG A 758 25.61 -17.44 -34.32
CA ARG A 758 26.32 -18.04 -35.48
C ARG A 758 26.83 -16.96 -36.42
N SER A 759 27.84 -17.30 -37.22
CA SER A 759 28.27 -16.43 -38.33
C SER A 759 27.18 -16.35 -39.42
N PRO A 760 27.08 -15.21 -40.14
CA PRO A 760 26.19 -15.07 -41.28
C PRO A 760 26.69 -15.92 -42.46
N THR A 761 25.75 -16.36 -43.30
CA THR A 761 26.05 -16.98 -44.60
C THR A 761 26.49 -15.92 -45.62
N SER A 762 27.11 -16.35 -46.72
CA SER A 762 27.55 -15.44 -47.78
C SER A 762 26.40 -14.63 -48.39
N ASP A 763 25.23 -15.26 -48.55
CA ASP A 763 24.02 -14.62 -49.08
C ASP A 763 23.46 -13.58 -48.10
N GLU A 764 23.47 -13.87 -46.79
CA GLU A 764 23.06 -12.92 -45.73
C GLU A 764 23.98 -11.69 -45.71
N ILE A 765 25.31 -11.87 -45.81
CA ILE A 765 26.26 -10.77 -45.90
C ILE A 765 25.98 -9.90 -47.14
N ALA A 766 25.75 -10.53 -48.30
CA ALA A 766 25.48 -9.82 -49.55
C ALA A 766 24.19 -9.00 -49.46
N ALA A 767 23.12 -9.57 -48.92
CA ALA A 767 21.84 -8.89 -48.73
C ALA A 767 21.95 -7.69 -47.78
N CYS A 768 22.65 -7.83 -46.64
CA CYS A 768 22.87 -6.74 -45.70
C CYS A 768 23.70 -5.60 -46.30
N ARG A 769 24.74 -5.92 -47.08
CA ARG A 769 25.55 -4.92 -47.78
C ARG A 769 24.71 -4.14 -48.79
N ALA A 770 23.91 -4.84 -49.60
CA ALA A 770 23.02 -4.19 -50.57
C ALA A 770 22.04 -3.24 -49.88
N PHE A 771 21.44 -3.66 -48.76
CA PHE A 771 20.55 -2.81 -47.97
C PHE A 771 21.26 -1.56 -47.44
N LEU A 772 22.45 -1.70 -46.86
CA LEU A 772 23.22 -0.57 -46.31
C LEU A 772 23.58 0.45 -47.40
N SER A 773 24.04 -0.02 -48.57
CA SER A 773 24.36 0.86 -49.71
C SER A 773 23.13 1.61 -50.22
N GLU A 774 21.99 0.93 -50.40
CA GLU A 774 20.73 1.58 -50.82
C GLU A 774 20.30 2.66 -49.81
N ARG A 775 20.46 2.40 -48.50
CA ARG A 775 20.10 3.36 -47.45
C ARG A 775 21.05 4.55 -47.41
N GLU A 776 22.35 4.35 -47.60
CA GLU A 776 23.36 5.42 -47.63
C GLU A 776 23.13 6.38 -48.80
N GLU A 777 22.83 5.85 -49.99
CA GLU A 777 22.45 6.65 -51.15
C GLU A 777 21.20 7.48 -50.88
N ARG A 778 20.15 6.85 -50.33
CA ARG A 778 18.89 7.53 -50.00
C ARG A 778 19.07 8.61 -48.94
N LEU A 779 19.86 8.35 -47.90
CA LEU A 779 20.17 9.33 -46.85
C LEU A 779 20.95 10.52 -47.40
N THR A 780 21.90 10.27 -48.30
CA THR A 780 22.67 11.32 -48.99
C THR A 780 21.77 12.20 -49.85
N GLU A 781 20.85 11.60 -50.61
CA GLU A 781 19.87 12.34 -51.41
C GLU A 781 18.93 13.17 -50.53
N VAL A 782 18.42 12.60 -49.43
CA VAL A 782 17.58 13.34 -48.48
C VAL A 782 18.34 14.48 -47.83
N ALA A 783 19.61 14.30 -47.46
CA ALA A 783 20.45 15.35 -46.90
C ALA A 783 20.64 16.50 -47.90
N ARG A 784 20.92 16.18 -49.16
CA ARG A 784 21.04 17.16 -50.25
C ARG A 784 19.73 17.91 -50.51
N GLN A 785 18.59 17.21 -50.49
CA GLN A 785 17.28 17.83 -50.60
C GLN A 785 16.99 18.76 -49.42
N ARG A 786 17.31 18.33 -48.19
CA ARG A 786 17.15 19.13 -46.98
C ARG A 786 18.00 20.41 -47.05
N GLU A 787 19.26 20.31 -47.46
CA GLU A 787 20.15 21.47 -47.63
C GLU A 787 19.57 22.46 -48.64
N ARG A 788 19.17 21.96 -49.83
CA ARG A 788 18.52 22.77 -50.87
C ARG A 788 17.27 23.49 -50.35
N LEU A 789 16.36 22.76 -49.69
CA LEU A 789 15.13 23.34 -49.15
C LEU A 789 15.43 24.35 -48.04
N THR A 790 16.46 24.11 -47.22
CA THR A 790 16.89 25.04 -46.16
C THR A 790 17.38 26.35 -46.78
N THR A 791 18.18 26.28 -47.85
CA THR A 791 18.61 27.46 -48.61
C THR A 791 17.42 28.18 -49.24
N GLU A 792 16.49 27.47 -49.88
CA GLU A 792 15.31 28.07 -50.50
C GLU A 792 14.39 28.75 -49.46
N ILE A 793 14.22 28.14 -48.27
CA ILE A 793 13.49 28.76 -47.16
C ILE A 793 14.19 30.05 -46.71
N ALA A 794 15.52 30.03 -46.57
CA ALA A 794 16.28 31.22 -46.17
C ALA A 794 16.15 32.35 -47.20
N GLU A 795 16.25 32.03 -48.50
CA GLU A 795 16.08 32.98 -49.60
C GLU A 795 14.66 33.55 -49.65
N ARG A 796 13.63 32.70 -49.50
CA ARG A 796 12.23 33.14 -49.47
C ARG A 796 11.94 34.00 -48.24
N ARG A 797 12.48 33.66 -47.07
CA ARG A 797 12.39 34.51 -45.86
C ARG A 797 13.04 35.87 -46.10
N GLU A 798 14.19 35.92 -46.77
CA GLU A 798 14.85 37.19 -47.12
C GLU A 798 14.08 38.02 -48.16
N ALA A 799 13.51 37.37 -49.17
CA ALA A 799 12.63 38.03 -50.13
C ALA A 799 11.39 38.61 -49.46
N LEU A 800 10.76 37.86 -48.55
CA LEU A 800 9.63 38.33 -47.76
C LEU A 800 10.03 39.54 -46.92
N ARG A 801 11.16 39.46 -46.20
CA ARG A 801 11.70 40.56 -45.38
C ARG A 801 11.89 41.83 -46.19
N ARG A 802 12.45 41.75 -47.40
CA ARG A 802 12.63 42.90 -48.30
C ARG A 802 11.32 43.57 -48.72
N ILE A 803 10.21 42.82 -48.77
CA ILE A 803 8.88 43.34 -49.09
C ILE A 803 8.22 43.94 -47.84
N THR A 804 8.30 43.25 -46.71
CA THR A 804 7.57 43.60 -45.49
C THR A 804 8.27 44.72 -44.71
N GLU A 805 9.60 44.75 -44.67
CA GLU A 805 10.37 45.71 -43.86
C GLU A 805 10.10 47.18 -44.22
N PRO A 806 10.03 47.60 -45.50
CA PRO A 806 9.69 48.97 -45.86
C PRO A 806 8.24 49.36 -45.51
N VAL A 807 7.34 48.38 -45.40
CA VAL A 807 5.96 48.59 -44.94
C VAL A 807 5.93 48.71 -43.42
N HIS A 808 6.63 47.82 -42.71
CA HIS A 808 6.77 47.89 -41.25
C HIS A 808 7.46 49.17 -40.81
N ALA A 809 8.49 49.63 -41.53
CA ALA A 809 9.15 50.91 -41.28
C ALA A 809 8.18 52.09 -41.45
N ARG A 810 7.39 52.12 -42.53
CA ARG A 810 6.33 53.14 -42.73
C ARG A 810 5.27 53.11 -41.64
N ILE A 811 4.83 51.92 -41.22
CA ILE A 811 3.86 51.77 -40.12
C ILE A 811 4.47 52.25 -38.79
N ARG A 812 5.75 51.96 -38.53
CA ARG A 812 6.47 52.46 -37.34
C ARG A 812 6.59 53.99 -37.35
N GLU A 813 6.88 54.60 -38.50
CA GLU A 813 6.95 56.04 -38.68
C GLU A 813 5.56 56.73 -38.55
N GLN A 814 4.51 56.10 -39.09
CA GLN A 814 3.13 56.54 -38.92
C GLN A 814 2.64 56.40 -37.47
N ARG A 815 3.04 55.34 -36.76
CA ARG A 815 2.74 55.14 -35.33
C ARG A 815 3.53 56.09 -34.42
N GLY A 816 4.71 56.56 -34.84
CA GLY A 816 5.50 57.57 -34.14
C GLY A 816 4.97 59.01 -34.30
N SER A 817 4.14 59.28 -35.31
CA SER A 817 3.64 60.61 -35.65
C SER A 817 2.11 60.79 -35.50
N GLN A 818 1.38 59.76 -35.07
CA GLN A 818 -0.05 59.84 -34.76
C GLN A 818 -0.27 59.78 -33.25
N THR A 819 -0.94 60.79 -32.70
CA THR A 819 -1.57 60.72 -31.37
C THR A 819 -2.48 59.49 -31.34
N ARG A 820 -2.16 58.50 -30.50
CA ARG A 820 -2.97 57.30 -30.31
C ARG A 820 -4.43 57.71 -30.02
N PRO A 821 -5.44 57.10 -30.67
CA PRO A 821 -6.83 57.28 -30.26
C PRO A 821 -6.97 56.89 -28.78
N ALA A 822 -7.79 57.62 -28.03
CA ALA A 822 -8.04 57.32 -26.62
C ALA A 822 -8.51 55.87 -26.49
N GLY A 823 -7.76 55.07 -25.71
CA GLY A 823 -8.10 53.68 -25.44
C GLY A 823 -9.47 53.58 -24.74
N PRO A 824 -10.05 52.37 -24.67
CA PRO A 824 -11.31 52.16 -23.96
C PRO A 824 -11.17 52.67 -22.52
N VAL A 825 -12.18 53.40 -22.06
CA VAL A 825 -12.24 53.92 -20.70
C VAL A 825 -13.16 53.06 -19.85
N ASP A 826 -12.90 52.99 -18.55
CA ASP A 826 -13.84 52.42 -17.58
C ASP A 826 -15.13 53.26 -17.51
N ASP A 827 -16.13 52.78 -16.76
CA ASP A 827 -17.42 53.48 -16.57
C ASP A 827 -17.26 54.89 -15.94
N ALA A 828 -16.08 55.20 -15.38
CA ALA A 828 -15.71 56.48 -14.80
C ALA A 828 -14.88 57.36 -15.75
N GLY A 829 -14.62 56.93 -16.99
CA GLY A 829 -13.87 57.68 -18.00
C GLY A 829 -12.35 57.56 -17.89
N ASN A 830 -11.82 56.66 -17.05
CA ASN A 830 -10.38 56.42 -16.95
C ASN A 830 -9.90 55.45 -18.04
N PRO A 831 -8.79 55.71 -18.72
CA PRO A 831 -8.26 54.79 -19.72
C PRO A 831 -7.88 53.43 -19.10
N LEU A 832 -8.40 52.35 -19.70
CA LEU A 832 -7.99 50.98 -19.38
C LEU A 832 -6.59 50.76 -19.94
N LEU A 833 -5.60 50.84 -19.05
CA LEU A 833 -4.19 50.64 -19.37
C LEU A 833 -3.75 49.23 -18.98
N PRO A 834 -2.98 48.53 -19.84
CA PRO A 834 -2.37 47.25 -19.46
C PRO A 834 -1.40 47.45 -18.29
N ILE A 835 -1.31 46.44 -17.43
CA ILE A 835 -0.40 46.43 -16.27
C ILE A 835 1.05 46.20 -16.71
N ALA A 836 1.24 45.37 -17.73
CA ALA A 836 2.53 45.09 -18.37
C ALA A 836 2.29 44.67 -19.82
N ARG A 837 3.31 44.80 -20.67
CA ARG A 837 3.25 44.40 -22.07
C ARG A 837 4.61 43.97 -22.58
N TRP A 838 4.68 42.82 -23.23
CA TRP A 838 5.90 42.35 -23.91
C TRP A 838 5.62 42.19 -25.40
N GLU A 839 6.38 42.90 -26.23
CA GLU A 839 6.21 42.90 -27.69
C GLU A 839 7.14 41.87 -28.37
N PHE A 840 8.21 41.42 -27.68
CA PHE A 840 9.19 40.42 -28.13
C PHE A 840 9.95 40.71 -29.44
N ASP A 841 9.80 41.92 -30.00
CA ASP A 841 10.51 42.37 -31.20
C ASP A 841 12.05 42.32 -31.03
N ASP A 842 12.56 42.83 -29.91
CA ASP A 842 14.01 43.03 -29.69
C ASP A 842 14.52 42.39 -28.38
N ASP A 843 13.73 42.41 -27.30
CA ASP A 843 14.11 41.88 -25.99
C ASP A 843 12.91 41.33 -25.17
N LEU A 844 13.18 40.85 -23.95
CA LEU A 844 12.17 40.34 -23.02
C LEU A 844 11.65 41.43 -22.06
N ARG A 845 11.88 42.72 -22.36
CA ARG A 845 11.49 43.79 -21.45
C ARG A 845 10.01 44.14 -21.60
N ASP A 846 9.36 44.33 -20.46
CA ASP A 846 8.08 45.03 -20.39
C ASP A 846 8.21 46.44 -21.00
N SER A 847 7.44 46.72 -22.04
CA SER A 847 7.50 47.94 -22.85
C SER A 847 6.76 49.12 -22.21
N ILE A 848 5.99 48.89 -21.15
CA ILE A 848 5.20 49.91 -20.45
C ILE A 848 5.48 50.00 -18.95
N GLY A 849 6.27 49.06 -18.41
CA GLY A 849 6.53 48.93 -16.98
C GLY A 849 7.88 48.30 -16.68
N ASN A 850 7.99 47.70 -15.48
CA ASN A 850 9.23 47.14 -14.95
C ASN A 850 9.18 45.62 -14.78
N LEU A 851 8.17 44.93 -15.31
CA LEU A 851 8.06 43.46 -15.23
C LEU A 851 8.90 42.79 -16.32
N HIS A 852 10.19 43.11 -16.40
CA HIS A 852 11.07 42.52 -17.41
C HIS A 852 11.21 41.00 -17.22
N GLY A 853 11.15 40.27 -18.32
CA GLY A 853 11.20 38.81 -18.34
C GLY A 853 12.64 38.27 -18.27
N VAL A 854 12.78 37.13 -17.61
CA VAL A 854 14.00 36.33 -17.53
C VAL A 854 13.73 34.95 -18.14
N ALA A 855 14.41 34.62 -19.23
CA ALA A 855 14.31 33.32 -19.87
C ALA A 855 14.90 32.20 -19.00
N LYS A 856 14.22 31.06 -18.99
CA LYS A 856 14.64 29.81 -18.36
C LYS A 856 14.65 28.67 -19.38
N GLY A 857 15.58 27.74 -19.20
CA GLY A 857 15.78 26.65 -20.16
C GLY A 857 16.28 27.17 -21.50
N ASN A 858 15.70 26.66 -22.59
CA ASN A 858 16.01 27.00 -23.97
C ASN A 858 15.09 28.09 -24.56
N ALA A 859 14.37 28.83 -23.71
CA ALA A 859 13.51 29.93 -24.16
C ALA A 859 14.35 30.97 -24.89
N ARG A 860 13.98 31.28 -26.14
CA ARG A 860 14.71 32.21 -26.99
C ARG A 860 13.77 33.11 -27.76
N LEU A 861 14.26 34.29 -28.11
CA LEU A 861 13.58 35.19 -29.03
C LEU A 861 13.90 34.79 -30.46
N GLU A 862 12.86 34.61 -31.27
CA GLU A 862 12.99 34.31 -32.69
C GLU A 862 11.86 35.03 -33.44
N ALA A 863 12.23 35.92 -34.36
CA ALA A 863 11.30 36.62 -35.25
C ALA A 863 10.12 37.34 -34.56
N GLY A 864 10.39 38.07 -33.47
CA GLY A 864 9.36 38.85 -32.76
C GLY A 864 8.49 38.03 -31.80
N ALA A 865 8.91 36.82 -31.47
CA ALA A 865 8.20 35.93 -30.55
C ALA A 865 9.16 35.19 -29.62
N ILE A 866 8.65 34.75 -28.46
CA ILE A 866 9.34 33.75 -27.64
C ILE A 866 9.03 32.37 -28.20
N VAL A 867 10.07 31.58 -28.45
CA VAL A 867 9.96 30.17 -28.81
C VAL A 867 10.20 29.31 -27.57
N LEU A 868 9.25 28.43 -27.26
CA LEU A 868 9.28 27.50 -26.12
C LEU A 868 9.26 26.05 -26.63
N ASP A 869 10.00 25.17 -25.95
CA ASP A 869 10.14 23.74 -26.28
C ASP A 869 9.29 22.80 -25.38
N GLY A 870 8.36 23.38 -24.63
CA GLY A 870 7.52 22.66 -23.66
C GLY A 870 8.16 22.43 -22.29
N GLN A 871 9.46 22.72 -22.11
CA GLN A 871 10.15 22.69 -20.81
C GLN A 871 10.73 24.05 -20.40
N SER A 872 10.79 24.98 -21.34
CA SER A 872 11.30 26.34 -21.16
C SER A 872 10.18 27.34 -20.89
N PHE A 873 10.51 28.44 -20.21
CA PHE A 873 9.56 29.51 -19.89
C PHE A 873 10.26 30.86 -19.67
N VAL A 874 9.49 31.94 -19.58
CA VAL A 874 9.97 33.26 -19.17
C VAL A 874 9.27 33.65 -17.87
N GLU A 875 10.05 33.99 -16.85
CA GLU A 875 9.53 34.45 -15.56
C GLU A 875 9.70 35.97 -15.40
N THR A 876 8.86 36.60 -14.60
CA THR A 876 8.94 38.04 -14.30
C THR A 876 9.00 38.24 -12.79
N ALA A 877 9.35 39.46 -12.35
CA ALA A 877 9.29 39.79 -10.93
C ALA A 877 7.83 39.73 -10.41
N PRO A 878 7.59 39.38 -9.13
CA PRO A 878 6.25 39.32 -8.57
C PRO A 878 5.50 40.67 -8.68
N LEU A 879 4.21 40.58 -8.99
CA LEU A 879 3.32 41.73 -8.97
C LEU A 879 3.20 42.30 -7.56
N LYS A 880 3.33 43.62 -7.43
CA LYS A 880 3.26 44.33 -6.14
C LYS A 880 1.84 44.67 -5.70
N GLN A 881 0.84 44.37 -6.53
CA GLN A 881 -0.56 44.67 -6.29
C GLN A 881 -1.42 43.40 -6.38
N PRO A 882 -2.46 43.27 -5.55
CA PRO A 882 -3.40 42.16 -5.64
C PRO A 882 -4.23 42.27 -6.94
N LEU A 883 -4.47 41.13 -7.58
CA LEU A 883 -5.32 41.04 -8.76
C LEU A 883 -6.69 40.47 -8.41
N LYS A 884 -7.73 41.31 -8.45
CA LYS A 884 -9.13 40.88 -8.29
C LYS A 884 -9.83 40.70 -9.65
N THR A 885 -9.69 41.68 -10.54
CA THR A 885 -10.14 41.63 -11.94
C THR A 885 -8.93 41.73 -12.85
N LYS A 886 -8.90 40.94 -13.90
CA LYS A 886 -7.76 40.89 -14.82
C LYS A 886 -8.15 40.32 -16.17
N THR A 887 -7.38 40.67 -17.18
CA THR A 887 -7.41 40.03 -18.49
C THR A 887 -6.02 39.47 -18.75
N LEU A 888 -5.93 38.19 -19.09
CA LEU A 888 -4.74 37.59 -19.67
C LEU A 888 -4.93 37.58 -21.19
N GLU A 889 -3.94 38.04 -21.94
CA GLU A 889 -4.04 38.21 -23.39
C GLU A 889 -2.71 37.83 -24.06
N ALA A 890 -2.78 37.02 -25.11
CA ALA A 890 -1.60 36.57 -25.85
C ALA A 890 -1.91 36.29 -27.34
N TRP A 891 -0.87 36.43 -28.16
CA TRP A 891 -0.81 35.91 -29.52
C TRP A 891 0.07 34.67 -29.52
N VAL A 892 -0.47 33.55 -30.00
CA VAL A 892 0.17 32.24 -29.89
C VAL A 892 0.18 31.53 -31.22
N ARG A 893 1.30 30.91 -31.54
CA ARG A 893 1.42 29.98 -32.66
C ARG A 893 1.72 28.59 -32.12
N LEU A 894 0.90 27.61 -32.50
CA LEU A 894 1.05 26.23 -32.06
C LEU A 894 1.87 25.44 -33.08
N ASP A 895 2.90 24.73 -32.61
CA ASP A 895 3.72 23.83 -33.44
C ASP A 895 2.92 22.58 -33.83
N ASP A 896 2.13 22.05 -32.89
CA ASP A 896 1.20 20.94 -33.10
C ASP A 896 -0.06 21.07 -32.21
N LEU A 897 -1.06 20.21 -32.46
CA LEU A 897 -2.35 20.21 -31.73
C LEU A 897 -2.42 19.18 -30.59
N ASN A 898 -1.38 18.37 -30.43
CA ASN A 898 -1.28 17.30 -29.43
C ASN A 898 -0.68 17.79 -28.11
N GLN A 899 -0.20 19.04 -28.04
CA GLN A 899 0.29 19.66 -26.81
C GLN A 899 -0.76 19.59 -25.68
N ARG A 900 -0.30 19.20 -24.49
CA ARG A 900 -1.11 19.04 -23.27
C ARG A 900 -0.37 19.62 -22.07
N GLY A 901 -1.07 20.37 -21.22
CA GLY A 901 -0.57 20.77 -19.90
C GLY A 901 0.48 21.88 -19.87
N GLY A 902 0.69 22.60 -20.98
CA GLY A 902 1.52 23.82 -21.02
C GLY A 902 0.67 25.09 -20.93
N GLY A 903 1.13 26.06 -20.14
CA GLY A 903 0.50 27.40 -20.04
C GLY A 903 1.14 28.39 -21.02
N VAL A 904 0.31 29.14 -21.75
CA VAL A 904 0.74 30.27 -22.59
C VAL A 904 1.19 31.44 -21.73
N MET A 905 0.38 31.75 -20.72
CA MET A 905 0.62 32.79 -19.74
C MET A 905 -0.09 32.41 -18.45
N SER A 906 0.62 32.49 -17.32
CA SER A 906 0.06 32.24 -15.99
C SER A 906 0.33 33.41 -15.05
N VAL A 907 -0.58 33.62 -14.12
CA VAL A 907 -0.36 34.43 -12.92
C VAL A 907 -0.69 33.58 -11.71
N GLU A 908 0.29 33.42 -10.83
CA GLU A 908 0.19 32.54 -9.68
C GLU A 908 0.68 33.18 -8.39
N THR A 909 0.21 32.65 -7.26
CA THR A 909 0.77 32.96 -5.95
C THR A 909 2.24 32.54 -5.88
N ILE A 910 3.05 33.22 -5.07
CA ILE A 910 4.51 32.91 -4.92
C ILE A 910 4.77 31.42 -4.58
N GLY A 911 3.83 30.74 -3.93
CA GLY A 911 3.93 29.31 -3.60
C GLY A 911 3.27 28.34 -4.60
N GLY A 912 2.79 28.82 -5.76
CA GLY A 912 2.13 28.01 -6.80
C GLY A 912 0.81 27.36 -6.38
N GLN A 913 0.26 27.70 -5.22
CA GLN A 913 -0.96 27.06 -4.68
C GLN A 913 -2.23 27.49 -5.40
N THR A 914 -2.26 28.72 -5.92
CA THR A 914 -3.38 29.27 -6.68
C THR A 914 -2.84 29.95 -7.92
N PHE A 915 -3.36 29.59 -9.09
CA PHE A 915 -2.97 30.19 -10.37
C PHE A 915 -4.16 30.37 -11.30
N ASP A 916 -4.05 31.37 -12.19
CA ASP A 916 -4.93 31.58 -13.32
C ASP A 916 -4.09 31.62 -14.60
N ALA A 917 -4.49 30.88 -15.63
CA ALA A 917 -3.69 30.77 -16.85
C ALA A 917 -4.52 30.68 -18.13
N ILE A 918 -3.87 30.94 -19.27
CA ILE A 918 -4.32 30.52 -20.59
C ILE A 918 -3.64 29.18 -20.88
N VAL A 919 -4.41 28.11 -21.08
CA VAL A 919 -3.88 26.76 -21.35
C VAL A 919 -4.55 26.16 -22.59
N PHE A 920 -3.83 25.27 -23.27
CA PHE A 920 -4.32 24.56 -24.45
C PHE A 920 -4.38 23.06 -24.21
N GLY A 921 -5.53 22.46 -24.54
CA GLY A 921 -5.67 21.02 -24.63
C GLY A 921 -5.68 20.25 -23.31
N GLU A 922 -5.64 20.93 -22.14
CA GLU A 922 -5.43 20.30 -20.84
C GLU A 922 -6.58 19.37 -20.41
N LYS A 923 -7.81 19.89 -20.39
CA LYS A 923 -9.02 19.12 -20.04
C LYS A 923 -9.71 18.54 -21.28
N ASP A 924 -9.88 19.37 -22.30
CA ASP A 924 -10.52 19.00 -23.56
C ASP A 924 -9.52 19.08 -24.72
N PRO A 925 -9.34 17.99 -25.49
CA PRO A 925 -8.43 17.97 -26.63
C PRO A 925 -8.65 19.10 -27.63
N ARG A 926 -7.56 19.81 -27.97
CA ARG A 926 -7.52 20.87 -28.99
C ARG A 926 -8.34 22.12 -28.67
N GLN A 927 -8.68 22.35 -27.40
CA GLN A 927 -9.44 23.53 -26.98
C GLN A 927 -8.64 24.40 -26.01
N TRP A 928 -8.93 25.70 -26.02
CA TRP A 928 -8.44 26.65 -25.04
C TRP A 928 -9.25 26.54 -23.75
N LEU A 929 -8.59 26.71 -22.61
CA LEU A 929 -9.21 26.67 -21.29
C LEU A 929 -8.63 27.80 -20.42
N ALA A 930 -9.43 28.28 -19.48
CA ALA A 930 -8.90 29.00 -18.32
C ALA A 930 -8.27 27.96 -17.36
N GLY A 931 -6.96 27.98 -17.19
CA GLY A 931 -6.26 27.08 -16.27
C GLY A 931 -6.49 27.52 -14.81
N SER A 932 -6.72 26.57 -13.90
CA SER A 932 -6.77 26.82 -12.46
C SER A 932 -6.33 25.60 -11.65
N ASP A 933 -6.01 25.82 -10.38
CA ASP A 933 -5.63 24.79 -9.41
C ASP A 933 -6.67 23.67 -9.33
N PHE A 934 -6.29 22.42 -9.64
CA PHE A 934 -7.16 21.23 -9.67
C PHE A 934 -8.48 21.39 -10.44
N PHE A 935 -8.54 22.31 -11.41
CA PHE A 935 -9.78 22.70 -12.11
C PHE A 935 -10.88 23.26 -11.17
N ASN A 936 -10.51 23.69 -9.96
CA ASN A 936 -11.45 24.14 -8.93
C ASN A 936 -12.29 25.34 -9.37
N ARG A 937 -11.73 26.20 -10.23
CA ARG A 937 -12.35 27.47 -10.65
C ARG A 937 -12.74 27.49 -12.12
N THR A 938 -12.47 26.42 -12.87
CA THR A 938 -12.63 26.44 -14.33
C THR A 938 -13.37 25.20 -14.86
N GLN A 939 -14.44 25.48 -15.59
CA GLN A 939 -15.19 24.49 -16.37
C GLN A 939 -14.72 24.51 -17.82
N SER A 940 -15.08 23.48 -18.60
CA SER A 940 -14.88 23.51 -20.05
C SER A 940 -15.58 24.73 -20.62
N LEU A 941 -14.91 25.47 -21.49
CA LEU A 941 -15.48 26.62 -22.17
C LEU A 941 -16.39 26.19 -23.34
N GLY A 942 -16.39 24.91 -23.72
CA GLY A 942 -17.18 24.38 -24.84
C GLY A 942 -16.79 24.98 -26.20
N GLY A 943 -15.58 25.52 -26.33
CA GLY A 943 -15.10 26.17 -27.55
C GLY A 943 -14.89 25.21 -28.72
N THR A 944 -14.92 25.73 -29.95
CA THR A 944 -14.63 24.93 -31.15
C THR A 944 -13.19 24.42 -31.09
N PRO A 945 -12.94 23.11 -31.27
CA PRO A 945 -11.58 22.58 -31.36
C PRO A 945 -10.76 23.28 -32.44
N VAL A 946 -9.50 23.57 -32.16
CA VAL A 946 -8.55 24.05 -33.18
C VAL A 946 -8.29 22.91 -34.16
N GLU A 947 -8.58 23.15 -35.44
CA GLU A 947 -8.58 22.11 -36.47
C GLU A 947 -7.23 21.90 -37.17
N SER A 948 -6.36 22.91 -37.18
CA SER A 948 -5.01 22.83 -37.77
C SER A 948 -3.97 23.58 -36.93
N PRO A 949 -2.73 23.06 -36.81
CA PRO A 949 -1.62 23.85 -36.31
C PRO A 949 -1.38 24.99 -37.30
N GLY A 950 -1.53 26.23 -36.83
CA GLY A 950 -1.58 27.39 -37.69
C GLY A 950 -0.20 27.95 -38.02
N ASN A 951 0.05 28.24 -39.30
CA ASN A 951 1.07 29.22 -39.72
C ASN A 951 0.66 30.68 -39.38
N ALA A 952 -0.49 30.88 -38.74
CA ALA A 952 -1.05 32.17 -38.36
C ALA A 952 -1.21 32.26 -36.84
N ASP A 953 -1.07 33.47 -36.31
CA ASP A 953 -1.15 33.72 -34.87
C ASP A 953 -2.61 33.66 -34.39
N ILE A 954 -2.84 32.91 -33.32
CA ILE A 954 -4.12 32.82 -32.63
C ILE A 954 -4.11 33.85 -31.51
N HIS A 955 -5.05 34.79 -31.55
CA HIS A 955 -5.25 35.74 -30.47
C HIS A 955 -6.20 35.14 -29.43
N VAL A 956 -5.77 35.08 -28.17
CA VAL A 956 -6.58 34.55 -27.07
C VAL A 956 -6.58 35.57 -25.94
N ALA A 957 -7.78 35.86 -25.42
CA ALA A 957 -7.94 36.68 -24.23
C ALA A 957 -8.90 36.00 -23.23
N ILE A 958 -8.51 35.92 -21.96
CA ILE A 958 -9.36 35.41 -20.87
C ILE A 958 -9.56 36.51 -19.83
N VAL A 959 -10.82 36.89 -19.64
CA VAL A 959 -11.27 37.96 -18.74
C VAL A 959 -11.83 37.34 -17.47
N TYR A 960 -11.26 37.74 -16.33
CA TYR A 960 -11.69 37.36 -14.98
C TYR A 960 -12.40 38.55 -14.35
N ALA A 961 -13.74 38.47 -14.26
CA ALA A 961 -14.59 39.52 -13.71
C ALA A 961 -14.69 39.46 -12.18
N SER A 962 -15.08 40.59 -11.57
CA SER A 962 -15.12 40.75 -10.11
C SER A 962 -16.22 39.93 -9.44
N ASP A 963 -17.23 39.51 -10.20
CA ASP A 963 -18.33 38.65 -9.79
C ASP A 963 -18.01 37.15 -9.95
N GLY A 964 -16.77 36.81 -10.31
CA GLY A 964 -16.30 35.44 -10.50
C GLY A 964 -16.55 34.87 -11.90
N ARG A 965 -17.12 35.65 -12.82
CA ARG A 965 -17.33 35.21 -14.21
C ARG A 965 -16.00 35.17 -14.98
N ILE A 966 -15.82 34.11 -15.76
CA ILE A 966 -14.66 33.94 -16.65
C ILE A 966 -15.17 33.90 -18.09
N THR A 967 -14.66 34.78 -18.93
CA THR A 967 -15.01 34.86 -20.36
C THR A 967 -13.75 34.69 -21.19
N ALA A 968 -13.79 33.83 -22.21
CA ALA A 968 -12.68 33.64 -23.13
C ALA A 968 -13.06 34.10 -24.55
N TYR A 969 -12.10 34.69 -25.23
CA TYR A 969 -12.18 35.20 -26.60
C TYR A 969 -11.09 34.54 -27.44
N GLN A 970 -11.41 34.24 -28.70
CA GLN A 970 -10.48 33.62 -29.64
C GLN A 970 -10.62 34.33 -30.99
N ASN A 971 -9.57 35.05 -31.39
CA ASN A 971 -9.54 35.90 -32.58
C ASN A 971 -10.61 37.00 -32.58
N GLY A 972 -10.88 37.57 -31.41
CA GLY A 972 -12.03 38.46 -31.14
C GLY A 972 -13.18 37.70 -30.51
#